data_AF-A0A3D2H9E7-F1
#
_entry.id   AF-A0A3D2H9E7-F1
#
_cell.length_a   1.000
_cell.length_b   1.000
_cell.length_c   1.000
_cell.angle_alpha   90.00
_cell.angle_beta   90.00
_cell.angle_gamma   90.00
#
_symmetry.space_group_name_H-M   'P 1'
#
loop_
_entity.id
_entity.type
_entity.pdbx_description
1 polymer ?
#
loop_
_entity_poly.entity_id
_entity_poly.type
_entity_poly.pdbx_seq_one_letter_code
_entity_poly.pdbx_strand_id
1 'polypeptide(L)'
;MSDFEAKLATVWGRLDTVFGVATDISANRSSAYAMLRNRSEGRRELTEEMRLYCDFEQFIIATCALREAQNNNEVSQMGDWIQWSLVEEPSESFSQVMHIGRMVNFLRSPVISKWPGFYPTMVLFFRTLYDYARRRTAIKDICIELWGMGTFTFRTVMFYQPPQYILQDEAVLGCNMLCWAAKESFEQARELTPLIEEQVSRQELSPSVCALFCITLATNGGRFSEQRPVYWAQRALTEFASELSEMDKAQMMATTFQPERRHEEAELLLEQMRVVQMERLHNLSGLAFTRHAGQNIEFIQPYFVRCLDLPDASLVLRGLQTWYDQNWPDDPLDSEQLLILLPFGENASTLVFNGEKQVLVRDTQASLEKLSRSCNEFLGTYSTVAYADNSDLEVPERPGVPREHHPYLLQALQAAYCPAELEVRGEPTCQLILPTEGHPIQATQLLRWGSTWPIASSLGSPRPDRRILSVLIWGGGTITESMETEMVRHAFEHAGADVRMFSPEACSHEDFIREYENSAYDIIWVVSHGEFDHWSPHEVRLHLAPDQTSVSLDDLWNKAPITAERRLLVLNVCDGARFSGAGLLPRVGLAPGLAAPFQATISHLWPVQSFPSAAFGAFLAHFLSAGRPYFESYVDTLKSLAKSAPEIGAELARLYGQEFELTKSLRAREQDFGNIEIWGSAAFFQ
;
A
#
# COMPACT_ATOMS: atom_id res chain seq x y z
N MET A 1 -5.08 19.00 -54.21
CA MET A 1 -5.47 18.87 -52.79
C MET A 1 -6.35 20.05 -52.43
N SER A 2 -7.50 19.79 -51.84
CA SER A 2 -8.31 20.87 -51.26
C SER A 2 -7.57 21.50 -50.07
N ASP A 3 -7.85 22.76 -49.77
CA ASP A 3 -7.27 23.47 -48.61
C ASP A 3 -7.50 22.69 -47.28
N PHE A 4 -8.61 21.95 -47.22
CA PHE A 4 -8.94 21.03 -46.12
C PHE A 4 -8.00 19.82 -46.04
N GLU A 5 -7.64 19.19 -47.15
CA GLU A 5 -6.69 18.06 -47.17
C GLU A 5 -5.28 18.48 -46.76
N ALA A 6 -4.84 19.67 -47.16
CA ALA A 6 -3.56 20.23 -46.74
C ALA A 6 -3.54 20.54 -45.24
N LYS A 7 -4.65 21.06 -44.71
CA LYS A 7 -4.85 21.28 -43.27
C LYS A 7 -4.82 19.98 -42.48
N LEU A 8 -5.53 18.94 -42.96
CA LEU A 8 -5.52 17.60 -42.33
C LEU A 8 -4.10 17.03 -42.30
N ALA A 9 -3.38 17.05 -43.42
CA ALA A 9 -2.02 16.52 -43.48
C ALA A 9 -1.07 17.23 -42.49
N THR A 10 -1.20 18.56 -42.36
CA THR A 10 -0.39 19.36 -41.44
C THR A 10 -0.70 19.02 -39.97
N VAL A 11 -1.98 18.96 -39.60
CA VAL A 11 -2.38 18.64 -38.22
C VAL A 11 -2.05 17.19 -37.88
N TRP A 12 -2.34 16.24 -38.76
CA TRP A 12 -2.04 14.83 -38.52
C TRP A 12 -0.54 14.55 -38.41
N GLY A 13 0.28 15.15 -39.27
CA GLY A 13 1.75 15.02 -39.14
C GLY A 13 2.28 15.58 -37.81
N ARG A 14 1.65 16.64 -37.29
CA ARG A 14 1.95 17.17 -35.94
C ARG A 14 1.53 16.20 -34.83
N LEU A 15 0.32 15.62 -34.92
CA LEU A 15 -0.16 14.63 -33.95
C LEU A 15 0.69 13.36 -33.94
N ASP A 16 1.09 12.85 -35.11
CA ASP A 16 1.97 11.69 -35.23
C ASP A 16 3.34 11.97 -34.57
N THR A 17 3.89 13.17 -34.78
CA THR A 17 5.14 13.60 -34.14
C THR A 17 5.01 13.65 -32.62
N VAL A 18 3.91 14.23 -32.12
CA VAL A 18 3.66 14.31 -30.68
C VAL A 18 3.48 12.92 -30.07
N PHE A 19 2.72 12.04 -30.72
CA PHE A 19 2.52 10.66 -30.26
C PHE A 19 3.84 9.86 -30.21
N GLY A 20 4.67 9.97 -31.26
CA GLY A 20 5.99 9.32 -31.30
C GLY A 20 6.90 9.80 -30.17
N VAL A 21 7.09 11.12 -30.05
CA VAL A 21 7.93 11.71 -28.98
C VAL A 21 7.39 11.39 -27.60
N ALA A 22 6.08 11.46 -27.38
CA ALA A 22 5.45 11.16 -26.10
C ALA A 22 5.67 9.70 -25.68
N THR A 23 5.65 8.77 -26.64
CA THR A 23 5.92 7.35 -26.39
C THR A 23 7.39 7.12 -26.02
N ASP A 24 8.33 7.83 -26.66
CA ASP A 24 9.76 7.68 -26.36
C ASP A 24 10.13 8.22 -24.97
N ILE A 25 9.47 9.29 -24.52
CA ILE A 25 9.78 9.94 -23.24
C ILE A 25 8.90 9.50 -22.07
N SER A 26 7.86 8.67 -22.30
CA SER A 26 6.86 8.33 -21.28
C SER A 26 7.45 7.62 -20.06
N ALA A 27 8.57 6.92 -20.24
CA ALA A 27 9.31 6.27 -19.14
C ALA A 27 9.99 7.27 -18.19
N ASN A 28 10.18 8.52 -18.61
CA ASN A 28 10.77 9.57 -17.79
C ASN A 28 9.71 10.60 -17.40
N ARG A 29 9.14 10.45 -16.18
CA ARG A 29 8.08 11.32 -15.65
C ARG A 29 8.41 12.80 -15.78
N SER A 30 9.61 13.24 -15.39
CA SER A 30 10.02 14.65 -15.44
C SER A 30 10.06 15.20 -16.87
N SER A 31 10.55 14.40 -17.82
CA SER A 31 10.63 14.78 -19.23
C SER A 31 9.24 14.87 -19.86
N ALA A 32 8.37 13.88 -19.60
CA ALA A 32 6.99 13.89 -20.05
C ALA A 32 6.21 15.07 -19.46
N TYR A 33 6.39 15.35 -18.16
CA TYR A 33 5.74 16.48 -17.49
C TYR A 33 6.21 17.83 -18.03
N ALA A 34 7.51 18.00 -18.28
CA ALA A 34 8.05 19.21 -18.90
C ALA A 34 7.48 19.45 -20.31
N MET A 35 7.37 18.39 -21.14
CA MET A 35 6.73 18.49 -22.46
C MET A 35 5.27 18.91 -22.35
N LEU A 36 4.53 18.31 -21.42
CA LEU A 36 3.12 18.60 -21.17
C LEU A 36 2.93 20.06 -20.69
N ARG A 37 3.77 20.56 -19.78
CA ARG A 37 3.76 21.96 -19.34
C ARG A 37 4.02 22.92 -20.51
N ASN A 38 5.06 22.67 -21.31
CA ASN A 38 5.39 23.50 -22.47
C ASN A 38 4.23 23.60 -23.48
N ARG A 39 3.36 22.57 -23.57
CA ARG A 39 2.17 22.58 -24.44
C ARG A 39 0.98 23.34 -23.84
N SER A 40 0.91 23.40 -22.50
CA SER A 40 -0.12 24.15 -21.79
C SER A 40 0.15 25.66 -21.71
N GLU A 41 1.42 26.08 -21.85
CA GLU A 41 1.83 27.49 -21.76
C GLU A 41 1.34 28.33 -22.96
N GLY A 42 0.93 29.58 -22.70
CA GLY A 42 0.54 30.56 -23.73
C GLY A 42 -0.78 30.27 -24.48
N ARG A 43 -1.46 29.15 -24.20
CA ARG A 43 -2.66 28.71 -24.95
C ARG A 43 -3.90 29.60 -24.81
N ARG A 44 -3.95 30.48 -23.80
CA ARG A 44 -5.09 31.41 -23.59
C ARG A 44 -5.20 32.40 -24.75
N GLU A 45 -4.09 32.68 -25.42
CA GLU A 45 -3.98 33.63 -26.53
C GLU A 45 -4.29 32.98 -27.91
N LEU A 46 -4.46 31.65 -27.96
CA LEU A 46 -4.77 30.91 -29.18
C LEU A 46 -6.26 30.99 -29.55
N THR A 47 -6.55 30.82 -30.84
CA THR A 47 -7.91 30.61 -31.35
C THR A 47 -8.52 29.33 -30.75
N GLU A 48 -9.85 29.25 -30.70
CA GLU A 48 -10.56 28.08 -30.16
C GLU A 48 -10.13 26.77 -30.84
N GLU A 49 -9.99 26.79 -32.17
CA GLU A 49 -9.53 25.63 -32.94
C GLU A 49 -8.10 25.21 -32.58
N MET A 50 -7.16 26.17 -32.50
CA MET A 50 -5.78 25.86 -32.13
C MET A 50 -5.66 25.40 -30.68
N ARG A 51 -6.49 25.95 -29.79
CA ARG A 51 -6.58 25.52 -28.40
C ARG A 51 -7.05 24.07 -28.31
N LEU A 52 -8.06 23.68 -29.08
CA LEU A 52 -8.53 22.30 -29.12
C LEU A 52 -7.43 21.32 -29.57
N TYR A 53 -6.58 21.71 -30.53
CA TYR A 53 -5.44 20.89 -30.94
C TYR A 53 -4.38 20.78 -29.85
N CYS A 54 -4.04 21.87 -29.16
CA CYS A 54 -3.11 21.83 -28.03
C CYS A 54 -3.66 21.00 -26.86
N ASP A 55 -4.97 21.10 -26.57
CA ASP A 55 -5.61 20.28 -25.54
C ASP A 55 -5.56 18.78 -25.91
N PHE A 56 -5.70 18.44 -27.19
CA PHE A 56 -5.57 17.05 -27.64
C PHE A 56 -4.12 16.55 -27.61
N GLU A 57 -3.13 17.41 -27.89
CA GLU A 57 -1.71 17.07 -27.70
C GLU A 57 -1.36 16.82 -26.24
N GLN A 58 -1.85 17.66 -25.33
CA GLN A 58 -1.74 17.46 -23.89
C GLN A 58 -2.34 16.11 -23.48
N PHE A 59 -3.52 15.78 -24.02
CA PHE A 59 -4.18 14.50 -23.79
C PHE A 59 -3.35 13.30 -24.29
N ILE A 60 -2.74 13.38 -25.48
CA ILE A 60 -1.85 12.33 -26.02
C ILE A 60 -0.65 12.11 -25.10
N ILE A 61 0.05 13.19 -24.73
CA ILE A 61 1.27 13.11 -23.89
C ILE A 61 0.94 12.45 -22.55
N ALA A 62 -0.12 12.92 -21.88
CA ALA A 62 -0.56 12.36 -20.61
C ALA A 62 -1.00 10.91 -20.74
N THR A 63 -1.67 10.52 -21.83
CA THR A 63 -2.12 9.14 -22.06
C THR A 63 -0.96 8.18 -22.26
N CYS A 64 0.09 8.58 -22.99
CA CYS A 64 1.31 7.78 -23.15
C CYS A 64 2.01 7.56 -21.79
N ALA A 65 2.16 8.61 -20.99
CA ALA A 65 2.76 8.52 -19.66
C ALA A 65 1.88 7.74 -18.66
N LEU A 66 0.55 7.86 -18.76
CA LEU A 66 -0.41 7.09 -17.98
C LEU A 66 -0.29 5.58 -18.26
N ARG A 67 -0.13 5.19 -19.53
CA ARG A 67 0.11 3.79 -19.92
C ARG A 67 1.39 3.26 -19.29
N GLU A 68 2.45 4.06 -19.32
CA GLU A 68 3.73 3.66 -18.74
C GLU A 68 3.67 3.53 -17.21
N ALA A 69 2.98 4.45 -16.54
CA ALA A 69 2.68 4.33 -15.12
C ALA A 69 1.88 3.06 -14.80
N GLN A 70 0.90 2.69 -15.65
CA GLN A 70 0.17 1.43 -15.51
C GLN A 70 1.09 0.21 -15.64
N ASN A 71 1.95 0.17 -16.67
CA ASN A 71 2.88 -0.93 -16.91
C ASN A 71 3.83 -1.15 -15.73
N ASN A 72 4.26 -0.05 -15.09
CA ASN A 72 5.14 -0.07 -13.92
C ASN A 72 4.39 -0.22 -12.58
N ASN A 73 3.07 -0.44 -12.60
CA ASN A 73 2.21 -0.49 -11.41
C ASN A 73 2.33 0.77 -10.50
N GLU A 74 2.61 1.93 -11.09
CA GLU A 74 2.72 3.23 -10.43
C GLU A 74 1.35 3.90 -10.28
N VAL A 75 0.47 3.28 -9.49
CA VAL A 75 -0.94 3.67 -9.38
C VAL A 75 -1.13 5.13 -8.93
N SER A 76 -0.28 5.64 -8.03
CA SER A 76 -0.31 7.04 -7.62
C SER A 76 -0.07 7.99 -8.80
N GLN A 77 0.92 7.65 -9.64
CA GLN A 77 1.26 8.46 -10.81
C GLN A 77 0.16 8.42 -11.88
N MET A 78 -0.57 7.29 -12.00
CA MET A 78 -1.70 7.20 -12.92
C MET A 78 -2.75 8.30 -12.62
N GLY A 79 -3.02 8.57 -11.34
CA GLY A 79 -3.96 9.62 -10.93
C GLY A 79 -3.56 11.00 -11.44
N ASP A 80 -2.27 11.35 -11.33
CA ASP A 80 -1.73 12.62 -11.83
C ASP A 80 -1.90 12.75 -13.35
N TRP A 81 -1.55 11.70 -14.10
CA TRP A 81 -1.65 11.72 -15.56
C TRP A 81 -3.09 11.79 -16.04
N ILE A 82 -4.03 11.14 -15.34
CA ILE A 82 -5.47 11.28 -15.62
C ILE A 82 -5.90 12.74 -15.45
N GLN A 83 -5.54 13.37 -14.33
CA GLN A 83 -5.86 14.78 -14.10
C GLN A 83 -5.21 15.67 -15.15
N TRP A 84 -3.89 15.56 -15.34
CA TRP A 84 -3.13 16.36 -16.28
C TRP A 84 -3.60 16.22 -17.73
N SER A 85 -4.25 15.12 -18.10
CA SER A 85 -4.84 14.96 -19.44
C SER A 85 -6.06 15.86 -19.68
N LEU A 86 -6.76 16.29 -18.62
CA LEU A 86 -8.05 17.00 -18.70
C LEU A 86 -8.06 18.37 -18.01
N VAL A 87 -6.99 18.76 -17.32
CA VAL A 87 -6.90 20.08 -16.67
C VAL A 87 -6.53 21.19 -17.63
N GLU A 88 -6.85 22.40 -17.20
CA GLU A 88 -6.34 23.58 -17.84
C GLU A 88 -4.80 23.68 -17.72
N GLU A 89 -4.27 24.06 -16.56
CA GLU A 89 -2.83 24.22 -16.36
C GLU A 89 -2.32 23.11 -15.45
N PRO A 90 -1.51 22.16 -15.96
CA PRO A 90 -0.99 21.05 -15.18
C PRO A 90 -0.12 21.55 -14.03
N SER A 91 -0.49 21.17 -12.81
CA SER A 91 0.23 21.52 -11.59
C SER A 91 0.44 20.27 -10.72
N GLU A 92 1.40 20.34 -9.80
CA GLU A 92 1.63 19.32 -8.78
C GLU A 92 0.70 19.51 -7.56
N SER A 93 -0.38 20.29 -7.71
CA SER A 93 -1.41 20.44 -6.68
C SER A 93 -2.16 19.13 -6.46
N PHE A 94 -2.47 18.80 -5.21
CA PHE A 94 -3.26 17.62 -4.83
C PHE A 94 -4.69 17.61 -5.39
N SER A 95 -5.24 18.78 -5.73
CA SER A 95 -6.58 18.89 -6.32
C SER A 95 -6.56 19.82 -7.53
N GLN A 96 -7.20 19.37 -8.61
CA GLN A 96 -7.36 20.10 -9.86
C GLN A 96 -8.74 19.82 -10.48
N VAL A 97 -9.31 20.83 -11.14
CA VAL A 97 -10.60 20.70 -11.83
C VAL A 97 -10.36 20.06 -13.20
N MET A 98 -10.94 18.88 -13.43
CA MET A 98 -10.89 18.19 -14.71
C MET A 98 -12.01 18.67 -15.64
N HIS A 99 -11.64 19.10 -16.85
CA HIS A 99 -12.59 19.56 -17.89
C HIS A 99 -13.01 18.40 -18.79
N ILE A 100 -13.85 17.49 -18.26
CA ILE A 100 -14.30 16.26 -18.94
C ILE A 100 -14.94 16.56 -20.31
N GLY A 101 -15.62 17.71 -20.45
CA GLY A 101 -16.20 18.17 -21.72
C GLY A 101 -15.22 18.28 -22.91
N ARG A 102 -13.89 18.35 -22.65
CA ARG A 102 -12.86 18.31 -23.71
C ARG A 102 -12.94 17.06 -24.56
N MET A 103 -13.25 15.92 -23.94
CA MET A 103 -13.37 14.63 -24.62
C MET A 103 -14.47 14.67 -25.69
N VAL A 104 -15.58 15.34 -25.40
CA VAL A 104 -16.68 15.53 -26.36
C VAL A 104 -16.24 16.42 -27.52
N ASN A 105 -15.44 17.45 -27.24
CA ASN A 105 -14.91 18.34 -28.27
C ASN A 105 -13.93 17.62 -29.21
N PHE A 106 -13.08 16.72 -28.69
CA PHE A 106 -12.19 15.90 -29.51
C PHE A 106 -12.99 15.03 -30.49
N LEU A 107 -14.02 14.34 -30.00
CA LEU A 107 -14.86 13.48 -30.82
C LEU A 107 -15.62 14.27 -31.90
N ARG A 108 -16.14 15.45 -31.55
CA ARG A 108 -16.91 16.32 -32.48
C ARG A 108 -16.04 16.96 -33.56
N SER A 109 -14.74 17.09 -33.35
CA SER A 109 -13.81 17.67 -34.33
C SER A 109 -13.47 16.64 -35.42
N PRO A 110 -13.90 16.80 -36.68
CA PRO A 110 -13.61 15.84 -37.74
C PRO A 110 -12.12 15.77 -38.09
N VAL A 111 -11.34 16.80 -37.75
CA VAL A 111 -9.88 16.81 -37.93
C VAL A 111 -9.22 15.86 -36.93
N ILE A 112 -9.70 15.83 -35.68
CA ILE A 112 -9.15 14.98 -34.63
C ILE A 112 -9.72 13.56 -34.74
N SER A 113 -11.04 13.39 -34.80
CA SER A 113 -11.67 12.05 -34.74
C SER A 113 -11.42 11.18 -35.97
N LYS A 114 -11.00 11.76 -37.09
CA LYS A 114 -10.56 11.02 -38.29
C LYS A 114 -9.06 10.74 -38.34
N TRP A 115 -8.27 11.29 -37.41
CA TRP A 115 -6.86 10.95 -37.32
C TRP A 115 -6.73 9.45 -36.94
N PRO A 116 -5.93 8.64 -37.67
CA PRO A 116 -5.83 7.20 -37.41
C PRO A 116 -5.44 6.83 -35.97
N GLY A 117 -4.66 7.68 -35.28
CA GLY A 117 -4.26 7.47 -33.89
C GLY A 117 -5.33 7.80 -32.85
N PHE A 118 -6.50 8.32 -33.25
CA PHE A 118 -7.56 8.75 -32.32
C PHE A 118 -8.07 7.59 -31.46
N TYR A 119 -8.65 6.55 -32.08
CA TYR A 119 -9.19 5.41 -31.33
C TYR A 119 -8.13 4.67 -30.51
N PRO A 120 -6.91 4.39 -31.01
CA PRO A 120 -5.82 3.86 -30.19
C PRO A 120 -5.55 4.70 -28.93
N THR A 121 -5.49 6.03 -29.05
CA THR A 121 -5.29 6.93 -27.90
C THR A 121 -6.46 6.85 -26.92
N MET A 122 -7.71 6.84 -27.41
CA MET A 122 -8.89 6.73 -26.56
C MET A 122 -8.97 5.38 -25.83
N VAL A 123 -8.62 4.28 -26.50
CA VAL A 123 -8.54 2.94 -25.90
C VAL A 123 -7.50 2.92 -24.78
N LEU A 124 -6.30 3.46 -25.03
CA LEU A 124 -5.25 3.57 -24.02
C LEU A 124 -5.70 4.39 -22.82
N PHE A 125 -6.35 5.54 -23.03
CA PHE A 125 -6.82 6.38 -21.94
C PHE A 125 -7.91 5.70 -21.10
N PHE A 126 -8.97 5.19 -21.75
CA PHE A 126 -10.10 4.62 -21.01
C PHE A 126 -9.70 3.34 -20.27
N ARG A 127 -8.90 2.46 -20.88
CA ARG A 127 -8.50 1.22 -20.20
C ARG A 127 -7.69 1.52 -18.94
N THR A 128 -6.83 2.54 -18.96
CA THR A 128 -6.02 2.94 -17.80
C THR A 128 -6.84 3.70 -16.77
N LEU A 129 -7.79 4.53 -17.21
CA LEU A 129 -8.71 5.26 -16.34
C LEU A 129 -9.53 4.28 -15.50
N TYR A 130 -10.17 3.29 -16.13
CA TYR A 130 -11.01 2.33 -15.42
C TYR A 130 -10.20 1.38 -14.54
N ASP A 131 -8.97 1.02 -14.92
CA ASP A 131 -8.08 0.25 -14.03
C ASP A 131 -7.66 1.07 -12.80
N TYR A 132 -7.25 2.33 -12.98
CA TYR A 132 -6.93 3.23 -11.86
C TYR A 132 -8.13 3.39 -10.91
N ALA A 133 -9.29 3.74 -11.46
CA ALA A 133 -10.52 3.96 -10.70
C ALA A 133 -10.92 2.69 -9.93
N ARG A 134 -10.78 1.51 -10.55
CA ARG A 134 -11.01 0.22 -9.90
C ARG A 134 -10.03 -0.03 -8.76
N ARG A 135 -8.72 0.13 -8.99
CA ARG A 135 -7.66 -0.15 -8.01
C ARG A 135 -7.73 0.78 -6.79
N ARG A 136 -8.10 2.05 -6.99
CA ARG A 136 -8.14 3.07 -5.94
C ARG A 136 -9.52 3.37 -5.38
N THR A 137 -10.59 2.78 -5.93
CA THR A 137 -11.97 3.19 -5.58
C THR A 137 -12.10 4.72 -5.71
N ALA A 138 -11.59 5.27 -6.82
CA ALA A 138 -11.43 6.72 -6.99
C ALA A 138 -12.22 7.22 -8.19
N ILE A 139 -12.48 8.53 -8.24
CA ILE A 139 -13.02 9.26 -9.40
C ILE A 139 -14.28 8.63 -10.03
N LYS A 140 -15.16 8.06 -9.19
CA LYS A 140 -16.38 7.36 -9.61
C LYS A 140 -17.26 8.23 -10.52
N ASP A 141 -17.50 9.49 -10.14
CA ASP A 141 -18.37 10.40 -10.89
C ASP A 141 -17.84 10.66 -12.30
N ILE A 142 -16.52 10.86 -12.43
CA ILE A 142 -15.85 11.02 -13.74
C ILE A 142 -16.01 9.76 -14.58
N CYS A 143 -15.86 8.57 -13.99
CA CYS A 143 -16.01 7.31 -14.69
C CYS A 143 -17.45 7.06 -15.16
N ILE A 144 -18.44 7.50 -14.38
CA ILE A 144 -19.86 7.46 -14.76
C ILE A 144 -20.13 8.44 -15.92
N GLU A 145 -19.65 9.68 -15.83
CA GLU A 145 -19.83 10.69 -16.89
C GLU A 145 -19.17 10.24 -18.21
N LEU A 146 -18.02 9.58 -18.13
CA LEU A 146 -17.27 9.08 -19.29
C LEU A 146 -17.75 7.71 -19.80
N TRP A 147 -18.65 7.01 -19.09
CA TRP A 147 -19.11 5.66 -19.45
C TRP A 147 -19.65 5.55 -20.87
N GLY A 148 -20.48 6.53 -21.29
CA GLY A 148 -21.04 6.55 -22.63
C GLY A 148 -19.97 6.63 -23.73
N MET A 149 -18.88 7.35 -23.49
CA MET A 149 -17.78 7.48 -24.45
C MET A 149 -16.84 6.27 -24.43
N GLY A 150 -16.57 5.70 -23.25
CA GLY A 150 -15.83 4.45 -23.11
C GLY A 150 -16.53 3.30 -23.82
N THR A 151 -17.84 3.14 -23.61
CA THR A 151 -18.64 2.10 -24.25
C THR A 151 -18.77 2.32 -25.76
N PHE A 152 -18.91 3.56 -26.23
CA PHE A 152 -18.86 3.88 -27.65
C PHE A 152 -17.51 3.50 -28.28
N THR A 153 -16.41 3.83 -27.60
CA THR A 153 -15.04 3.49 -28.03
C THR A 153 -14.88 1.97 -28.12
N PHE A 154 -15.19 1.24 -27.05
CA PHE A 154 -15.14 -0.22 -27.00
C PHE A 154 -15.99 -0.87 -28.09
N ARG A 155 -17.24 -0.42 -28.25
CA ARG A 155 -18.12 -0.94 -29.30
C ARG A 155 -17.57 -0.69 -30.70
N THR A 156 -16.96 0.48 -30.90
CA THR A 156 -16.41 0.85 -32.20
C THR A 156 -15.26 -0.06 -32.60
N VAL A 157 -14.33 -0.31 -31.67
CA VAL A 157 -13.17 -1.15 -31.95
C VAL A 157 -13.52 -2.64 -31.99
N MET A 158 -14.42 -3.13 -31.13
CA MET A 158 -14.74 -4.56 -31.04
C MET A 158 -15.79 -5.07 -32.05
N PHE A 159 -16.73 -4.23 -32.47
CA PHE A 159 -17.90 -4.69 -33.25
C PHE A 159 -17.92 -4.18 -34.69
N TYR A 160 -17.30 -3.04 -34.99
CA TYR A 160 -17.26 -2.49 -36.35
C TYR A 160 -15.96 -2.80 -37.09
N GLN A 161 -14.96 -3.33 -36.40
CA GLN A 161 -13.75 -3.84 -37.04
C GLN A 161 -13.85 -5.34 -37.32
N PRO A 162 -13.22 -5.85 -38.40
CA PRO A 162 -13.13 -7.28 -38.63
C PRO A 162 -12.38 -7.99 -37.48
N PRO A 163 -12.83 -9.18 -37.02
CA PRO A 163 -12.26 -9.86 -35.85
C PRO A 163 -10.74 -10.05 -35.87
N GLN A 164 -10.15 -10.28 -37.04
CA GLN A 164 -8.72 -10.48 -37.22
C GLN A 164 -7.85 -9.23 -36.99
N TYR A 165 -8.45 -8.04 -36.92
CA TYR A 165 -7.75 -6.79 -36.66
C TYR A 165 -7.93 -6.28 -35.22
N ILE A 166 -8.76 -6.96 -34.42
CA ILE A 166 -8.98 -6.59 -33.03
C ILE A 166 -7.71 -6.88 -32.24
N LEU A 167 -7.17 -5.83 -31.62
CA LEU A 167 -5.97 -5.89 -30.80
C LEU A 167 -6.32 -6.25 -29.36
N GLN A 168 -5.39 -6.89 -28.66
CA GLN A 168 -5.58 -7.24 -27.25
C GLN A 168 -5.86 -6.00 -26.37
N ASP A 169 -5.19 -4.88 -26.64
CA ASP A 169 -5.40 -3.61 -25.95
C ASP A 169 -6.87 -3.11 -26.02
N GLU A 170 -7.57 -3.41 -27.11
CA GLU A 170 -8.98 -3.05 -27.32
C GLU A 170 -9.92 -3.94 -26.49
N ALA A 171 -9.58 -5.22 -26.33
CA ALA A 171 -10.29 -6.13 -25.44
C ALA A 171 -10.05 -5.79 -23.95
N VAL A 172 -8.83 -5.36 -23.58
CA VAL A 172 -8.48 -4.92 -22.21
C VAL A 172 -9.35 -3.73 -21.78
N LEU A 173 -9.71 -2.82 -22.69
CA LEU A 173 -10.65 -1.74 -22.38
C LEU A 173 -11.97 -2.29 -21.81
N GLY A 174 -12.61 -3.23 -22.51
CA GLY A 174 -13.85 -3.84 -22.05
C GLY A 174 -13.70 -4.56 -20.72
N CYS A 175 -12.57 -5.23 -20.51
CA CYS A 175 -12.26 -5.94 -19.28
C CYS A 175 -12.14 -4.98 -18.08
N ASN A 176 -11.35 -3.91 -18.21
CA ASN A 176 -11.16 -2.94 -17.15
C ASN A 176 -12.45 -2.16 -16.85
N MET A 177 -13.22 -1.81 -17.89
CA MET A 177 -14.55 -1.23 -17.73
C MET A 177 -15.48 -2.15 -16.94
N LEU A 178 -15.54 -3.43 -17.29
CA LEU A 178 -16.37 -4.42 -16.60
C LEU A 178 -15.93 -4.61 -15.14
N CYS A 179 -14.63 -4.76 -14.90
CA CYS A 179 -14.08 -4.91 -13.55
C CYS A 179 -14.35 -3.69 -12.66
N TRP A 180 -14.24 -2.47 -13.21
CA TRP A 180 -14.64 -1.26 -12.50
C TRP A 180 -16.14 -1.23 -12.23
N ALA A 181 -16.98 -1.48 -13.24
CA ALA A 181 -18.43 -1.41 -13.11
C ALA A 181 -18.95 -2.46 -12.13
N ALA A 182 -18.41 -3.68 -12.14
CA ALA A 182 -18.78 -4.72 -11.20
C ALA A 182 -18.47 -4.36 -9.73
N LYS A 183 -17.57 -3.39 -9.50
CA LYS A 183 -17.24 -2.84 -8.19
C LYS A 183 -18.06 -1.59 -7.85
N GLU A 184 -18.18 -0.63 -8.77
CA GLU A 184 -18.69 0.72 -8.49
C GLU A 184 -20.06 1.04 -9.10
N SER A 185 -20.52 0.25 -10.08
CA SER A 185 -21.64 0.58 -10.98
C SER A 185 -22.36 -0.66 -11.52
N PHE A 186 -23.18 -1.29 -10.67
CA PHE A 186 -23.78 -2.59 -10.96
C PHE A 186 -24.73 -2.58 -12.18
N GLU A 187 -25.41 -1.48 -12.45
CA GLU A 187 -26.28 -1.36 -13.64
C GLU A 187 -25.45 -1.45 -14.92
N GLN A 188 -24.39 -0.65 -15.02
CA GLN A 188 -23.44 -0.66 -16.13
C GLN A 188 -22.77 -2.04 -16.30
N ALA A 189 -22.44 -2.72 -15.19
CA ALA A 189 -21.87 -4.06 -15.24
C ALA A 189 -22.85 -5.08 -15.82
N ARG A 190 -24.13 -5.03 -15.42
CA ARG A 190 -25.19 -5.89 -15.97
C ARG A 190 -25.41 -5.66 -17.47
N GLU A 191 -25.23 -4.43 -17.95
CA GLU A 191 -25.33 -4.13 -19.38
C GLU A 191 -24.12 -4.63 -20.18
N LEU A 192 -22.90 -4.51 -19.62
CA LEU A 192 -21.67 -4.86 -20.33
C LEU A 192 -21.35 -6.36 -20.30
N THR A 193 -21.74 -7.08 -19.24
CA THR A 193 -21.40 -8.51 -19.06
C THR A 193 -21.87 -9.38 -20.24
N PRO A 194 -23.14 -9.32 -20.69
CA PRO A 194 -23.61 -10.18 -21.77
C PRO A 194 -22.88 -9.90 -23.10
N LEU A 195 -22.48 -8.65 -23.34
CA LEU A 195 -21.73 -8.28 -24.54
C LEU A 195 -20.35 -8.95 -24.57
N ILE A 196 -19.70 -9.05 -23.41
CA ILE A 196 -18.40 -9.73 -23.26
C ILE A 196 -18.58 -11.25 -23.38
N GLU A 197 -19.60 -11.84 -22.73
CA GLU A 197 -19.89 -13.28 -22.84
C GLU A 197 -20.17 -13.71 -24.30
N GLU A 198 -20.91 -12.89 -25.05
CA GLU A 198 -21.17 -13.13 -26.47
C GLU A 198 -19.85 -13.17 -27.28
N GLN A 199 -18.90 -12.29 -26.98
CA GLN A 199 -17.60 -12.28 -27.65
C GLN A 199 -16.84 -13.60 -27.46
N VAL A 200 -16.82 -14.18 -26.26
CA VAL A 200 -16.11 -15.44 -25.98
C VAL A 200 -16.61 -16.60 -26.85
N SER A 201 -17.85 -16.53 -27.32
CA SER A 201 -18.47 -17.56 -28.16
C SER A 201 -18.26 -17.33 -29.67
N ARG A 202 -17.66 -16.21 -30.08
CA ARG A 202 -17.39 -15.90 -31.49
C ARG A 202 -16.16 -16.67 -31.97
N GLN A 203 -16.37 -17.65 -32.84
CA GLN A 203 -15.30 -18.51 -33.39
C GLN A 203 -14.21 -17.75 -34.17
N GLU A 204 -14.49 -16.53 -34.64
CA GLU A 204 -13.59 -15.73 -35.46
C GLU A 204 -12.64 -14.83 -34.65
N LEU A 205 -12.85 -14.68 -33.34
CA LEU A 205 -11.94 -13.92 -32.47
C LEU A 205 -10.66 -14.70 -32.17
N SER A 206 -9.56 -13.99 -31.93
CA SER A 206 -8.31 -14.63 -31.56
C SER A 206 -8.43 -15.37 -30.22
N PRO A 207 -7.77 -16.52 -30.05
CA PRO A 207 -7.75 -17.25 -28.79
C PRO A 207 -7.28 -16.41 -27.60
N SER A 208 -6.31 -15.50 -27.81
CA SER A 208 -5.80 -14.61 -26.76
C SER A 208 -6.84 -13.60 -26.25
N VAL A 209 -7.69 -13.07 -27.13
CA VAL A 209 -8.82 -12.19 -26.74
C VAL A 209 -9.88 -12.98 -25.98
N CYS A 210 -10.22 -14.19 -26.44
CA CYS A 210 -11.15 -15.07 -25.74
C CYS A 210 -10.63 -15.46 -24.34
N ALA A 211 -9.32 -15.74 -24.22
CA ALA A 211 -8.67 -16.03 -22.95
C ALA A 211 -8.81 -14.87 -21.97
N LEU A 212 -8.54 -13.64 -22.41
CA LEU A 212 -8.65 -12.42 -21.60
C LEU A 212 -10.08 -12.20 -21.05
N PHE A 213 -11.10 -12.42 -21.88
CA PHE A 213 -12.49 -12.34 -21.44
C PHE A 213 -12.85 -13.46 -20.45
N CYS A 214 -12.40 -14.70 -20.69
CA CYS A 214 -12.58 -15.78 -19.71
C CYS A 214 -11.92 -15.45 -18.36
N ILE A 215 -10.69 -14.93 -18.36
CA ILE A 215 -10.00 -14.48 -17.14
C ILE A 215 -10.85 -13.43 -16.42
N THR A 216 -11.30 -12.40 -17.14
CA THR A 216 -12.11 -11.31 -16.58
C THR A 216 -13.40 -11.84 -15.94
N LEU A 217 -14.12 -12.70 -16.64
CA LEU A 217 -15.38 -13.30 -16.17
C LEU A 217 -15.17 -14.31 -15.02
N ALA A 218 -13.95 -14.84 -14.86
CA ALA A 218 -13.55 -15.68 -13.74
C ALA A 218 -13.22 -14.89 -12.46
N THR A 219 -13.23 -13.55 -12.51
CA THR A 219 -13.04 -12.67 -11.35
C THR A 219 -14.34 -12.00 -10.92
N ASN A 220 -14.26 -11.04 -9.99
CA ASN A 220 -15.38 -10.15 -9.65
C ASN A 220 -15.94 -9.40 -10.86
N GLY A 221 -15.19 -9.23 -11.96
CA GLY A 221 -15.71 -8.67 -13.21
C GLY A 221 -16.91 -9.47 -13.75
N GLY A 222 -16.88 -10.81 -13.61
CA GLY A 222 -17.97 -11.71 -14.01
C GLY A 222 -19.08 -11.87 -12.97
N ARG A 223 -19.22 -10.98 -11.99
CA ARG A 223 -20.26 -11.11 -10.94
C ARG A 223 -21.68 -11.24 -11.49
N PHE A 224 -21.95 -10.64 -12.65
CA PHE A 224 -23.26 -10.67 -13.32
C PHE A 224 -23.31 -11.60 -14.52
N SER A 225 -22.31 -12.47 -14.69
CA SER A 225 -22.30 -13.47 -15.76
C SER A 225 -23.36 -14.54 -15.49
N GLU A 226 -23.89 -15.14 -16.56
CA GLU A 226 -24.83 -16.27 -16.44
C GLU A 226 -24.14 -17.50 -15.83
N GLN A 227 -22.84 -17.65 -16.10
CA GLN A 227 -22.01 -18.72 -15.57
C GLN A 227 -21.28 -18.31 -14.29
N ARG A 228 -20.89 -19.29 -13.49
CA ARG A 228 -20.10 -19.05 -12.27
C ARG A 228 -18.64 -18.78 -12.61
N PRO A 229 -17.89 -18.02 -11.78
CA PRO A 229 -16.46 -17.74 -12.00
C PRO A 229 -15.60 -19.00 -12.26
N VAL A 230 -15.90 -20.10 -11.54
CA VAL A 230 -15.20 -21.39 -11.69
C VAL A 230 -15.35 -21.97 -13.11
N TYR A 231 -16.49 -21.78 -13.77
CA TYR A 231 -16.69 -22.26 -15.15
C TYR A 231 -15.74 -21.55 -16.11
N TRP A 232 -15.67 -20.22 -16.04
CA TRP A 232 -14.78 -19.43 -16.89
C TRP A 232 -13.30 -19.71 -16.61
N ALA A 233 -12.93 -19.89 -15.34
CA ALA A 233 -11.57 -20.25 -14.96
C ALA A 233 -11.16 -21.63 -15.51
N GLN A 234 -12.05 -22.62 -15.40
CA GLN A 234 -11.81 -23.95 -15.97
C GLN A 234 -11.68 -23.87 -17.49
N ARG A 235 -12.58 -23.13 -18.15
CA ARG A 235 -12.54 -22.93 -19.60
C ARG A 235 -11.23 -22.27 -20.06
N ALA A 236 -10.76 -21.24 -19.34
CA ALA A 236 -9.47 -20.62 -19.60
C ALA A 236 -8.32 -21.65 -19.50
N LEU A 237 -8.28 -22.43 -18.43
CA LEU A 237 -7.25 -23.45 -18.17
C LEU A 237 -7.32 -24.64 -19.13
N THR A 238 -8.46 -24.96 -19.73
CA THR A 238 -8.62 -26.13 -20.61
C THR A 238 -8.57 -25.79 -22.09
N GLU A 239 -9.24 -24.72 -22.52
CA GLU A 239 -9.38 -24.35 -23.94
C GLU A 239 -8.31 -23.35 -24.39
N PHE A 240 -7.79 -22.52 -23.48
CA PHE A 240 -6.93 -21.39 -23.81
C PHE A 240 -5.58 -21.39 -23.07
N ALA A 241 -5.18 -22.54 -22.51
CA ALA A 241 -3.99 -22.66 -21.66
C ALA A 241 -2.68 -22.14 -22.30
N SER A 242 -2.56 -22.24 -23.63
CA SER A 242 -1.40 -21.76 -24.40
C SER A 242 -1.28 -20.24 -24.44
N GLU A 243 -2.40 -19.54 -24.23
CA GLU A 243 -2.49 -18.07 -24.31
C GLU A 243 -2.30 -17.42 -22.93
N LEU A 244 -2.35 -18.21 -21.85
CA LEU A 244 -2.27 -17.73 -20.47
C LEU A 244 -0.81 -17.48 -20.07
N SER A 245 -0.54 -16.32 -19.51
CA SER A 245 0.71 -16.10 -18.78
C SER A 245 0.76 -16.95 -17.51
N GLU A 246 1.94 -17.09 -16.90
CA GLU A 246 2.07 -17.81 -15.63
C GLU A 246 1.24 -17.16 -14.51
N MET A 247 1.06 -15.84 -14.54
CA MET A 247 0.18 -15.11 -13.61
C MET A 247 -1.29 -15.46 -13.84
N ASP A 248 -1.73 -15.49 -15.11
CA ASP A 248 -3.11 -15.83 -15.47
C ASP A 248 -3.43 -17.27 -15.02
N LYS A 249 -2.49 -18.20 -15.22
CA LYS A 249 -2.62 -19.58 -14.73
C LYS A 249 -2.78 -19.62 -13.21
N ALA A 250 -1.93 -18.91 -12.46
CA ALA A 250 -2.02 -18.82 -11.01
C ALA A 250 -3.39 -18.27 -10.55
N GLN A 251 -3.88 -17.20 -11.18
CA GLN A 251 -5.18 -16.61 -10.88
C GLN A 251 -6.32 -17.59 -11.15
N MET A 252 -6.33 -18.24 -12.31
CA MET A 252 -7.39 -19.20 -12.65
C MET A 252 -7.36 -20.42 -11.72
N MET A 253 -6.17 -20.94 -11.40
CA MET A 253 -6.01 -22.00 -10.42
C MET A 253 -6.54 -21.59 -9.04
N ALA A 254 -6.19 -20.40 -8.55
CA ALA A 254 -6.71 -19.84 -7.30
C ALA A 254 -8.24 -19.69 -7.30
N THR A 255 -8.84 -19.31 -8.43
CA THR A 255 -10.30 -19.25 -8.58
C THR A 255 -10.94 -20.64 -8.48
N THR A 256 -10.32 -21.68 -9.06
CA THR A 256 -10.85 -23.05 -9.03
C THR A 256 -10.55 -23.82 -7.74
N PHE A 257 -9.63 -23.34 -6.92
CA PHE A 257 -9.13 -23.99 -5.72
C PHE A 257 -10.22 -24.31 -4.69
N GLN A 258 -10.14 -25.50 -4.08
CA GLN A 258 -11.05 -25.97 -3.01
C GLN A 258 -10.23 -26.60 -1.86
N PRO A 259 -9.85 -25.83 -0.83
CA PRO A 259 -8.91 -26.29 0.18
C PRO A 259 -9.41 -27.48 1.00
N GLU A 260 -10.73 -27.65 1.19
CA GLU A 260 -11.30 -28.71 2.02
C GLU A 260 -11.19 -30.11 1.40
N ARG A 261 -10.85 -30.20 0.11
CA ARG A 261 -11.01 -31.43 -0.67
C ARG A 261 -9.70 -32.03 -1.15
N ARG A 262 -8.63 -31.23 -1.33
CA ARG A 262 -7.46 -31.65 -2.12
C ARG A 262 -6.16 -30.94 -1.71
N HIS A 263 -5.39 -31.56 -0.80
CA HIS A 263 -4.04 -31.08 -0.44
C HIS A 263 -3.11 -30.96 -1.66
N GLU A 264 -3.23 -31.86 -2.64
CA GLU A 264 -2.43 -31.81 -3.88
C GLU A 264 -2.70 -30.55 -4.71
N GLU A 265 -3.94 -30.02 -4.72
CA GLU A 265 -4.25 -28.78 -5.44
C GLU A 265 -3.60 -27.56 -4.79
N ALA A 266 -3.50 -27.54 -3.46
CA ALA A 266 -2.80 -26.49 -2.73
C ALA A 266 -1.30 -26.48 -3.11
N GLU A 267 -0.66 -27.65 -3.15
CA GLU A 267 0.74 -27.76 -3.56
C GLU A 267 0.99 -27.30 -5.00
N LEU A 268 0.12 -27.71 -5.94
CA LEU A 268 0.22 -27.29 -7.34
C LEU A 268 0.08 -25.78 -7.50
N LEU A 269 -0.85 -25.15 -6.76
CA LEU A 269 -1.03 -23.71 -6.79
C LEU A 269 0.14 -22.97 -6.13
N LEU A 270 0.65 -23.46 -5.00
CA LEU A 270 1.85 -22.89 -4.37
C LEU A 270 3.07 -22.97 -5.31
N GLU A 271 3.21 -24.08 -6.05
CA GLU A 271 4.27 -24.20 -7.05
C GLU A 271 4.07 -23.24 -8.22
N GLN A 272 2.84 -23.11 -8.72
CA GLN A 272 2.53 -22.11 -9.76
C GLN A 272 2.83 -20.67 -9.26
N MET A 273 2.53 -20.37 -7.99
CA MET A 273 2.90 -19.09 -7.37
C MET A 273 4.42 -18.88 -7.34
N ARG A 274 5.22 -19.92 -7.07
CA ARG A 274 6.69 -19.82 -7.18
C ARG A 274 7.14 -19.52 -8.60
N VAL A 275 6.58 -20.22 -9.60
CA VAL A 275 6.92 -19.99 -11.02
C VAL A 275 6.69 -18.53 -11.40
N VAL A 276 5.56 -17.94 -10.97
CA VAL A 276 5.25 -16.52 -11.21
C VAL A 276 6.29 -15.58 -10.59
N GLN A 277 6.80 -15.90 -9.40
CA GLN A 277 7.72 -15.02 -8.68
C GLN A 277 9.19 -15.20 -9.10
N MET A 278 9.59 -16.41 -9.54
CA MET A 278 10.97 -16.73 -9.96
C MET A 278 11.52 -15.75 -11.01
N GLU A 279 10.75 -15.46 -12.07
CA GLU A 279 11.19 -14.54 -13.12
C GLU A 279 11.45 -13.12 -12.57
N ARG A 280 10.67 -12.70 -11.57
CA ARG A 280 10.72 -11.35 -11.00
C ARG A 280 11.83 -11.22 -9.96
N LEU A 281 12.04 -12.26 -9.15
CA LEU A 281 13.15 -12.35 -8.19
C LEU A 281 14.51 -12.14 -8.87
N HIS A 282 14.67 -12.61 -10.11
CA HIS A 282 15.91 -12.44 -10.86
C HIS A 282 16.11 -11.03 -11.44
N ASN A 283 15.04 -10.25 -11.63
CA ASN A 283 15.07 -8.99 -12.37
C ASN A 283 14.87 -7.74 -11.50
N LEU A 284 14.38 -7.89 -10.26
CA LEU A 284 14.06 -6.78 -9.36
C LEU A 284 14.95 -6.81 -8.10
N SER A 285 15.18 -5.64 -7.48
CA SER A 285 15.74 -5.58 -6.12
C SER A 285 14.77 -6.21 -5.12
N GLY A 286 15.24 -6.59 -3.92
CA GLY A 286 14.39 -7.22 -2.91
C GLY A 286 13.17 -6.37 -2.49
N LEU A 287 13.37 -5.05 -2.35
CA LEU A 287 12.29 -4.11 -2.05
C LEU A 287 11.31 -3.98 -3.23
N ALA A 288 11.83 -3.81 -4.45
CA ALA A 288 11.02 -3.71 -5.66
C ALA A 288 10.18 -4.97 -5.90
N PHE A 289 10.77 -6.15 -5.67
CA PHE A 289 10.08 -7.43 -5.71
C PHE A 289 8.93 -7.50 -4.69
N THR A 290 9.20 -7.17 -3.42
CA THR A 290 8.20 -7.21 -2.35
C THR A 290 7.02 -6.26 -2.64
N ARG A 291 7.32 -5.05 -3.13
CA ARG A 291 6.32 -4.09 -3.57
C ARG A 291 5.48 -4.64 -4.72
N HIS A 292 6.13 -5.22 -5.73
CA HIS A 292 5.45 -5.83 -6.86
C HIS A 292 4.52 -6.97 -6.42
N ALA A 293 4.96 -7.83 -5.51
CA ALA A 293 4.14 -8.90 -4.94
C ALA A 293 2.91 -8.33 -4.22
N GLY A 294 3.06 -7.29 -3.39
CA GLY A 294 1.94 -6.63 -2.73
C GLY A 294 0.91 -6.02 -3.68
N GLN A 295 1.36 -5.36 -4.76
CA GLN A 295 0.49 -4.76 -5.77
C GLN A 295 -0.28 -5.78 -6.60
N ASN A 296 0.22 -7.01 -6.72
CA ASN A 296 -0.40 -8.08 -7.51
C ASN A 296 -1.12 -9.13 -6.65
N ILE A 297 -1.35 -8.85 -5.36
CA ILE A 297 -2.00 -9.80 -4.46
C ILE A 297 -3.42 -10.15 -4.92
N GLU A 298 -4.10 -9.25 -5.64
CA GLU A 298 -5.48 -9.45 -6.13
C GLU A 298 -5.63 -10.66 -7.06
N PHE A 299 -4.56 -11.02 -7.80
CA PHE A 299 -4.56 -12.18 -8.68
C PHE A 299 -4.67 -13.50 -7.92
N ILE A 300 -4.14 -13.55 -6.69
CA ILE A 300 -4.17 -14.76 -5.87
C ILE A 300 -5.01 -14.60 -4.59
N GLN A 301 -5.70 -13.46 -4.42
CA GLN A 301 -6.61 -13.23 -3.30
C GLN A 301 -7.63 -14.36 -3.10
N PRO A 302 -8.20 -15.00 -4.16
CA PRO A 302 -9.10 -16.14 -3.98
C PRO A 302 -8.48 -17.31 -3.20
N TYR A 303 -7.16 -17.53 -3.31
CA TYR A 303 -6.47 -18.54 -2.51
C TYR A 303 -6.56 -18.21 -1.02
N PHE A 304 -6.22 -16.98 -0.62
CA PHE A 304 -6.23 -16.57 0.77
C PHE A 304 -7.63 -16.54 1.37
N VAL A 305 -8.62 -16.03 0.63
CA VAL A 305 -10.02 -16.01 1.09
C VAL A 305 -10.49 -17.42 1.44
N ARG A 306 -10.22 -18.40 0.56
CA ARG A 306 -10.61 -19.80 0.80
C ARG A 306 -9.80 -20.45 1.91
N CYS A 307 -8.51 -20.14 2.04
CA CYS A 307 -7.70 -20.67 3.15
C CYS A 307 -8.15 -20.12 4.50
N LEU A 308 -8.59 -18.86 4.57
CA LEU A 308 -9.11 -18.24 5.80
C LEU A 308 -10.48 -18.81 6.23
N ASP A 309 -11.17 -19.54 5.35
CA ASP A 309 -12.34 -20.32 5.72
C ASP A 309 -11.98 -21.62 6.48
N LEU A 310 -10.70 -22.02 6.49
CA LEU A 310 -10.23 -23.13 7.31
C LEU A 310 -9.88 -22.68 8.74
N PRO A 311 -9.95 -23.59 9.72
CA PRO A 311 -9.48 -23.32 11.07
C PRO A 311 -7.95 -23.41 11.24
N ASP A 312 -7.24 -23.83 10.21
CA ASP A 312 -5.78 -23.96 10.20
C ASP A 312 -5.14 -22.79 9.41
N ALA A 313 -4.20 -22.09 10.04
CA ALA A 313 -3.45 -20.97 9.46
C ALA A 313 -2.31 -21.41 8.53
N SER A 314 -1.96 -22.71 8.48
CA SER A 314 -0.79 -23.23 7.76
C SER A 314 -0.78 -22.85 6.27
N LEU A 315 -1.90 -23.01 5.57
CA LEU A 315 -2.00 -22.68 4.14
C LEU A 315 -1.94 -21.17 3.89
N VAL A 316 -2.49 -20.35 4.78
CA VAL A 316 -2.37 -18.88 4.70
C VAL A 316 -0.91 -18.48 4.84
N LEU A 317 -0.22 -18.99 5.86
CA LEU A 317 1.19 -18.71 6.10
C LEU A 317 2.06 -19.14 4.92
N ARG A 318 1.92 -20.38 4.44
CA ARG A 318 2.67 -20.91 3.29
C ARG A 318 2.43 -20.11 2.02
N GLY A 319 1.19 -19.67 1.78
CA GLY A 319 0.86 -18.81 0.64
C GLY A 319 1.54 -17.46 0.72
N LEU A 320 1.56 -16.82 1.90
CA LEU A 320 2.23 -15.54 2.10
C LEU A 320 3.75 -15.68 1.95
N GLN A 321 4.36 -16.69 2.58
CA GLN A 321 5.79 -16.95 2.46
C GLN A 321 6.21 -17.24 1.02
N THR A 322 5.37 -17.99 0.28
CA THR A 322 5.61 -18.28 -1.15
C THR A 322 5.48 -17.05 -2.03
N TRP A 323 4.43 -16.24 -1.83
CA TRP A 323 4.15 -15.08 -2.69
C TRP A 323 5.14 -13.95 -2.51
N TYR A 324 5.57 -13.70 -1.28
CA TYR A 324 6.49 -12.61 -0.93
C TYR A 324 7.95 -13.07 -0.81
N ASP A 325 8.24 -14.33 -1.18
CA ASP A 325 9.55 -14.97 -0.98
C ASP A 325 10.14 -14.74 0.42
N GLN A 326 9.28 -14.88 1.45
CA GLN A 326 9.65 -14.76 2.86
C GLN A 326 9.71 -16.14 3.50
N ASN A 327 10.45 -17.04 2.87
CA ASN A 327 10.71 -18.37 3.42
C ASN A 327 11.95 -18.29 4.30
N TRP A 328 11.84 -18.75 5.55
CA TRP A 328 12.96 -18.91 6.48
C TRP A 328 13.16 -20.41 6.74
N PRO A 329 13.89 -21.15 5.88
CA PRO A 329 14.00 -22.60 5.99
C PRO A 329 14.60 -23.05 7.33
N ASP A 330 15.51 -22.25 7.87
CA ASP A 330 16.18 -22.51 9.14
C ASP A 330 15.37 -22.04 10.37
N ASP A 331 14.44 -21.09 10.18
CA ASP A 331 13.63 -20.49 11.24
C ASP A 331 12.14 -20.34 10.81
N PRO A 332 11.44 -21.43 10.44
CA PRO A 332 10.08 -21.33 9.94
C PRO A 332 9.13 -20.86 11.04
N LEU A 333 8.27 -19.89 10.74
CA LEU A 333 7.20 -19.50 11.66
C LEU A 333 6.20 -20.65 11.83
N ASP A 334 5.85 -20.94 13.08
CA ASP A 334 4.87 -21.95 13.42
C ASP A 334 3.45 -21.38 13.32
N SER A 335 2.62 -21.98 12.45
CA SER A 335 1.24 -21.55 12.26
C SER A 335 0.36 -21.75 13.50
N GLU A 336 0.72 -22.64 14.42
CA GLU A 336 -0.02 -22.84 15.68
C GLU A 336 0.16 -21.66 16.66
N GLN A 337 1.26 -20.91 16.52
CA GLN A 337 1.57 -19.76 17.36
C GLN A 337 1.09 -18.42 16.79
N LEU A 338 0.60 -18.43 15.56
CA LEU A 338 0.19 -17.25 14.81
C LEU A 338 -1.31 -16.97 14.99
N LEU A 339 -1.63 -15.81 15.55
CA LEU A 339 -2.99 -15.28 15.55
C LEU A 339 -3.27 -14.56 14.23
N ILE A 340 -4.31 -14.98 13.48
CA ILE A 340 -4.78 -14.25 12.31
C ILE A 340 -6.11 -13.57 12.63
N LEU A 341 -6.17 -12.24 12.46
CA LEU A 341 -7.40 -11.46 12.56
C LEU A 341 -7.80 -10.91 11.19
N LEU A 342 -9.02 -11.26 10.75
CA LEU A 342 -9.70 -10.70 9.59
C LEU A 342 -10.86 -9.81 10.09
N PRO A 343 -10.63 -8.51 10.31
CA PRO A 343 -11.66 -7.61 10.82
C PRO A 343 -12.77 -7.32 9.80
N PHE A 344 -12.47 -7.41 8.49
CA PHE A 344 -13.38 -7.00 7.40
C PHE A 344 -13.60 -8.11 6.37
N GLY A 345 -14.14 -9.26 6.78
CA GLY A 345 -14.66 -10.25 5.83
C GLY A 345 -15.97 -9.78 5.19
N GLU A 346 -16.50 -10.48 4.18
CA GLU A 346 -17.70 -10.04 3.44
C GLU A 346 -18.92 -9.81 4.36
N ASN A 347 -19.14 -10.72 5.33
CA ASN A 347 -20.28 -10.66 6.24
C ASN A 347 -19.91 -10.97 7.70
N ALA A 348 -18.61 -11.03 8.01
CA ALA A 348 -18.13 -11.43 9.33
C ALA A 348 -16.71 -10.97 9.61
N SER A 349 -16.38 -10.81 10.88
CA SER A 349 -15.00 -10.76 11.35
C SER A 349 -14.57 -12.15 11.80
N THR A 350 -13.36 -12.55 11.42
CA THR A 350 -12.83 -13.89 11.68
C THR A 350 -11.54 -13.81 12.47
N LEU A 351 -11.40 -14.70 13.43
CA LEU A 351 -10.19 -14.92 14.20
C LEU A 351 -9.80 -16.39 14.04
N VAL A 352 -8.54 -16.65 13.66
CA VAL A 352 -7.98 -18.00 13.53
C VAL A 352 -6.75 -18.10 14.43
N PHE A 353 -6.72 -19.10 15.30
CA PHE A 353 -5.57 -19.39 16.15
C PHE A 353 -5.59 -20.84 16.60
N ASN A 354 -4.44 -21.51 16.57
CA ASN A 354 -4.23 -22.87 17.10
C ASN A 354 -5.31 -23.89 16.67
N GLY A 355 -5.66 -23.92 15.38
CA GLY A 355 -6.68 -24.84 14.86
C GLY A 355 -8.12 -24.50 15.25
N GLU A 356 -8.37 -23.34 15.87
CA GLU A 356 -9.69 -22.83 16.19
C GLU A 356 -10.04 -21.61 15.32
N LYS A 357 -11.28 -21.58 14.81
CA LYS A 357 -11.85 -20.45 14.09
C LYS A 357 -13.05 -19.88 14.83
N GLN A 358 -13.00 -18.59 15.13
CA GLN A 358 -14.14 -17.83 15.64
C GLN A 358 -14.66 -16.89 14.55
N VAL A 359 -15.97 -16.88 14.36
CA VAL A 359 -16.65 -16.07 13.34
C VAL A 359 -17.71 -15.20 14.01
N LEU A 360 -17.56 -13.89 13.90
CA LEU A 360 -18.54 -12.91 14.34
C LEU A 360 -19.27 -12.37 13.11
N VAL A 361 -20.49 -12.84 12.87
CA VAL A 361 -21.36 -12.33 11.80
C VAL A 361 -21.80 -10.91 12.13
N ARG A 362 -21.46 -9.95 11.28
CA ARG A 362 -21.79 -8.53 11.47
C ARG A 362 -21.63 -7.74 10.17
N ASP A 363 -22.11 -6.51 10.19
CA ASP A 363 -21.86 -5.54 9.12
C ASP A 363 -20.43 -4.99 9.21
N THR A 364 -19.52 -5.68 8.54
CA THR A 364 -18.12 -5.30 8.41
C THR A 364 -17.92 -4.10 7.50
N GLN A 365 -18.81 -3.89 6.52
CA GLN A 365 -18.79 -2.75 5.61
C GLN A 365 -19.03 -1.45 6.38
N ALA A 366 -20.09 -1.37 7.17
CA ALA A 366 -20.37 -0.19 8.00
C ALA A 366 -19.25 0.08 9.02
N SER A 367 -18.63 -0.98 9.54
CA SER A 367 -17.48 -0.87 10.44
C SER A 367 -16.24 -0.30 9.74
N LEU A 368 -15.96 -0.75 8.51
CA LEU A 368 -14.87 -0.26 7.67
C LEU A 368 -15.09 1.21 7.30
N GLU A 369 -16.29 1.58 6.84
CA GLU A 369 -16.64 2.97 6.52
C GLU A 369 -16.42 3.93 7.70
N LYS A 370 -16.91 3.54 8.89
CA LYS A 370 -16.74 4.36 10.10
C LYS A 370 -15.27 4.49 10.50
N LEU A 371 -14.49 3.41 10.40
CA LEU A 371 -13.07 3.43 10.70
C LEU A 371 -12.32 4.30 9.70
N SER A 372 -12.50 4.08 8.39
CA SER A 372 -11.83 4.84 7.34
C SER A 372 -12.14 6.33 7.44
N ARG A 373 -13.38 6.73 7.73
CA ARG A 373 -13.73 8.14 7.98
C ARG A 373 -12.97 8.71 9.17
N SER A 374 -12.97 7.99 10.31
CA SER A 374 -12.27 8.44 11.52
C SER A 374 -10.76 8.55 11.30
N CYS A 375 -10.16 7.61 10.57
CA CYS A 375 -8.74 7.61 10.23
C CYS A 375 -8.38 8.71 9.22
N ASN A 376 -9.23 8.96 8.22
CA ASN A 376 -9.05 10.08 7.28
C ASN A 376 -9.04 11.42 8.01
N GLU A 377 -10.04 11.66 8.88
CA GLU A 377 -10.14 12.87 9.68
C GLU A 377 -8.97 13.02 10.66
N PHE A 378 -8.58 11.92 11.32
CA PHE A 378 -7.47 11.93 12.27
C PHE A 378 -6.14 12.18 11.56
N LEU A 379 -5.77 11.38 10.56
CA LEU A 379 -4.44 11.45 9.92
C LEU A 379 -4.31 12.57 8.89
N GLY A 380 -5.41 13.27 8.57
CA GLY A 380 -5.45 14.18 7.43
C GLY A 380 -5.16 13.42 6.14
N THR A 381 -5.88 12.33 5.89
CA THR A 381 -5.71 11.51 4.67
C THR A 381 -7.02 11.40 3.89
N TYR A 382 -6.93 10.92 2.65
CA TYR A 382 -8.07 10.71 1.76
C TYR A 382 -8.07 9.27 1.26
N SER A 383 -8.71 8.38 2.01
CA SER A 383 -8.89 6.98 1.64
C SER A 383 -10.37 6.69 1.40
N THR A 384 -10.69 6.07 0.28
CA THR A 384 -12.06 5.71 -0.09
C THR A 384 -12.36 4.24 0.24
N VAL A 385 -13.62 3.92 0.49
CA VAL A 385 -14.08 2.57 0.76
C VAL A 385 -14.95 2.08 -0.39
N ALA A 386 -14.63 0.89 -0.92
CA ALA A 386 -15.45 0.28 -1.98
C ALA A 386 -16.87 0.04 -1.49
N TYR A 387 -17.85 0.21 -2.38
CA TYR A 387 -19.29 0.09 -2.07
C TYR A 387 -19.86 1.14 -1.10
N ALA A 388 -19.04 2.04 -0.57
CA ALA A 388 -19.47 3.14 0.30
C ALA A 388 -19.85 4.39 -0.51
N ASP A 389 -20.61 5.28 0.12
CA ASP A 389 -20.74 6.65 -0.34
C ASP A 389 -19.50 7.46 0.08
N ASN A 390 -18.67 7.80 -0.90
CA ASN A 390 -17.44 8.55 -0.71
C ASN A 390 -17.59 10.04 -1.09
N SER A 391 -18.80 10.49 -1.45
CA SER A 391 -19.04 11.85 -1.98
C SER A 391 -18.78 12.97 -0.96
N ASP A 392 -18.98 12.68 0.33
CA ASP A 392 -18.76 13.62 1.43
C ASP A 392 -17.30 13.65 1.95
N LEU A 393 -16.36 12.95 1.30
CA LEU A 393 -14.96 12.97 1.72
C LEU A 393 -14.30 14.30 1.34
N GLU A 394 -13.75 15.00 2.34
CA GLU A 394 -13.00 16.23 2.13
C GLU A 394 -11.52 15.95 1.87
N VAL A 395 -10.94 16.66 0.90
CA VAL A 395 -9.48 16.66 0.70
C VAL A 395 -8.86 17.51 1.82
N PRO A 396 -7.94 16.96 2.63
CA PRO A 396 -7.37 17.67 3.77
C PRO A 396 -6.49 18.85 3.31
N GLU A 397 -6.57 19.99 4.01
CA GLU A 397 -5.71 21.16 3.74
C GLU A 397 -4.23 20.86 4.00
N ARG A 398 -3.94 19.95 4.94
CA ARG A 398 -2.59 19.51 5.32
C ARG A 398 -2.54 17.98 5.35
N PRO A 399 -2.26 17.33 4.20
CA PRO A 399 -2.18 15.87 4.14
C PRO A 399 -1.11 15.31 5.09
N GLY A 400 -1.44 14.21 5.78
CA GLY A 400 -0.50 13.47 6.63
C GLY A 400 -0.21 14.08 8.01
N VAL A 401 -0.88 15.18 8.38
CA VAL A 401 -0.72 15.80 9.71
C VAL A 401 -1.86 15.36 10.64
N PRO A 402 -1.57 14.62 11.72
CA PRO A 402 -2.60 14.15 12.64
C PRO A 402 -3.30 15.29 13.39
N ARG A 403 -4.63 15.21 13.53
CA ARG A 403 -5.39 16.03 14.48
C ARG A 403 -5.06 15.58 15.89
N GLU A 404 -4.79 16.51 16.80
CA GLU A 404 -4.41 16.18 18.18
C GLU A 404 -5.51 15.43 18.95
N HIS A 405 -6.78 15.65 18.61
CA HIS A 405 -7.93 15.06 19.29
C HIS A 405 -8.99 14.65 18.28
N HIS A 406 -9.39 13.37 18.30
CA HIS A 406 -10.49 12.86 17.50
C HIS A 406 -11.46 12.02 18.34
N PRO A 407 -12.67 12.55 18.67
CA PRO A 407 -13.54 12.00 19.73
C PRO A 407 -14.03 10.57 19.46
N TYR A 408 -14.00 10.09 18.22
CA TYR A 408 -14.54 8.79 17.82
C TYR A 408 -13.49 7.78 17.37
N LEU A 409 -12.20 8.14 17.35
CA LEU A 409 -11.17 7.28 16.76
C LEU A 409 -11.03 5.97 17.53
N LEU A 410 -10.86 6.06 18.86
CA LEU A 410 -10.73 4.88 19.72
C LEU A 410 -11.96 3.96 19.62
N GLN A 411 -13.17 4.53 19.59
CA GLN A 411 -14.39 3.75 19.46
C GLN A 411 -14.44 3.01 18.12
N ALA A 412 -14.05 3.66 17.02
CA ALA A 412 -14.01 3.03 15.70
C ALA A 412 -12.96 1.91 15.64
N LEU A 413 -11.76 2.14 16.21
CA LEU A 413 -10.70 1.14 16.32
C LEU A 413 -11.13 -0.09 17.13
N GLN A 414 -11.72 0.13 18.31
CA GLN A 414 -12.19 -0.97 19.16
C GLN A 414 -13.32 -1.76 18.49
N ALA A 415 -14.27 -1.07 17.85
CA ALA A 415 -15.33 -1.74 17.11
C ALA A 415 -14.77 -2.58 15.96
N ALA A 416 -13.80 -2.07 15.21
CA ALA A 416 -13.22 -2.77 14.08
C ALA A 416 -12.37 -3.99 14.51
N TYR A 417 -11.41 -3.78 15.41
CA TYR A 417 -10.36 -4.76 15.68
C TYR A 417 -10.57 -5.58 16.96
N CYS A 418 -11.35 -5.08 17.91
CA CYS A 418 -11.51 -5.70 19.23
C CYS A 418 -12.99 -5.77 19.66
N PRO A 419 -13.90 -6.32 18.83
CA PRO A 419 -15.30 -6.47 19.21
C PRO A 419 -15.42 -7.33 20.48
N ALA A 420 -16.43 -7.04 21.30
CA ALA A 420 -16.58 -7.67 22.62
C ALA A 420 -16.83 -9.18 22.52
N GLU A 421 -17.36 -9.62 21.39
CA GLU A 421 -17.75 -10.99 21.09
C GLU A 421 -16.59 -11.84 20.56
N LEU A 422 -15.44 -11.24 20.20
CA LEU A 422 -14.23 -11.98 19.84
C LEU A 422 -13.27 -12.00 21.03
N GLU A 423 -12.83 -13.21 21.40
CA GLU A 423 -11.91 -13.44 22.51
C GLU A 423 -10.73 -14.26 22.00
N VAL A 424 -9.51 -13.79 22.24
CA VAL A 424 -8.31 -14.57 21.94
C VAL A 424 -8.11 -15.58 23.06
N ARG A 425 -8.30 -16.87 22.76
CA ARG A 425 -8.10 -17.97 23.71
C ARG A 425 -6.72 -18.58 23.50
N GLY A 426 -5.97 -18.78 24.59
CA GLY A 426 -4.60 -19.26 24.55
C GLY A 426 -3.57 -18.13 24.46
N GLU A 427 -2.33 -18.47 24.13
CA GLU A 427 -1.19 -17.56 24.19
C GLU A 427 -0.46 -17.52 22.84
N PRO A 428 -0.95 -16.72 21.87
CA PRO A 428 -0.22 -16.49 20.64
C PRO A 428 1.14 -15.86 20.94
N THR A 429 2.12 -16.10 20.07
CA THR A 429 3.44 -15.44 20.16
C THR A 429 3.56 -14.29 19.17
N CYS A 430 2.67 -14.22 18.17
CA CYS A 430 2.62 -13.18 17.16
C CYS A 430 1.25 -13.07 16.50
N GLN A 431 1.04 -12.02 15.70
CA GLN A 431 -0.21 -11.78 14.99
C GLN A 431 -0.03 -11.26 13.56
N LEU A 432 -1.01 -11.57 12.71
CA LEU A 432 -1.23 -10.97 11.40
C LEU A 432 -2.65 -10.40 11.31
N ILE A 433 -2.75 -9.18 10.79
CA ILE A 433 -4.03 -8.51 10.51
C ILE A 433 -4.20 -8.47 9.00
N LEU A 434 -5.29 -9.06 8.50
CA LEU A 434 -5.56 -9.18 7.07
C LEU A 434 -6.91 -8.50 6.74
N PRO A 435 -6.98 -7.50 5.84
CA PRO A 435 -5.85 -6.79 5.23
C PRO A 435 -5.06 -6.00 6.27
N THR A 436 -3.82 -5.69 5.94
CA THR A 436 -2.92 -4.94 6.80
C THR A 436 -3.11 -3.44 6.59
N GLU A 437 -3.20 -2.68 7.69
CA GLU A 437 -3.35 -1.22 7.67
C GLU A 437 -2.49 -0.60 8.77
N GLY A 438 -1.99 0.61 8.54
CA GLY A 438 -1.17 1.36 9.51
C GLY A 438 -1.98 1.93 10.68
N HIS A 439 -2.81 1.11 11.32
CA HIS A 439 -3.63 1.47 12.46
C HIS A 439 -2.95 1.04 13.77
N PRO A 440 -3.27 1.68 14.92
CA PRO A 440 -2.65 1.38 16.20
C PRO A 440 -3.24 0.11 16.84
N ILE A 441 -3.09 -1.02 16.15
CA ILE A 441 -3.70 -2.30 16.54
C ILE A 441 -3.23 -2.74 17.92
N GLN A 442 -1.92 -2.66 18.17
CA GLN A 442 -1.34 -3.11 19.42
C GLN A 442 -1.82 -2.28 20.62
N ALA A 443 -1.86 -0.95 20.48
CA ALA A 443 -2.43 -0.06 21.49
C ALA A 443 -3.94 -0.29 21.71
N THR A 444 -4.70 -0.50 20.62
CA THR A 444 -6.15 -0.76 20.68
C THR A 444 -6.46 -2.06 21.42
N GLN A 445 -5.74 -3.15 21.09
CA GLN A 445 -5.85 -4.44 21.76
C GLN A 445 -5.44 -4.34 23.23
N LEU A 446 -4.36 -3.63 23.53
CA LEU A 446 -3.90 -3.46 24.90
C LEU A 446 -4.94 -2.76 25.78
N LEU A 447 -5.61 -1.73 25.26
CA LEU A 447 -6.71 -1.06 25.95
C LEU A 447 -7.94 -1.96 26.14
N ARG A 448 -8.27 -2.77 25.12
CA ARG A 448 -9.55 -3.48 25.08
C ARG A 448 -9.49 -4.88 25.69
N TRP A 449 -8.43 -5.62 25.42
CA TRP A 449 -8.20 -7.00 25.83
C TRP A 449 -7.15 -7.11 26.95
N GLY A 450 -6.44 -6.02 27.29
CA GLY A 450 -5.36 -6.05 28.28
C GLY A 450 -4.08 -6.73 27.79
N SER A 451 -4.06 -7.19 26.54
CA SER A 451 -2.99 -7.95 25.90
C SER A 451 -2.88 -7.58 24.42
N THR A 452 -1.71 -7.84 23.85
CA THR A 452 -1.42 -7.67 22.42
C THR A 452 -0.18 -8.50 22.05
N TRP A 453 0.12 -8.63 20.76
CA TRP A 453 1.19 -9.48 20.23
C TRP A 453 2.06 -8.75 19.20
N PRO A 454 3.31 -9.19 18.97
CA PRO A 454 4.15 -8.69 17.89
C PRO A 454 3.48 -8.86 16.51
N ILE A 455 3.63 -7.88 15.63
CA ILE A 455 3.16 -7.99 14.24
C ILE A 455 4.19 -8.81 13.45
N ALA A 456 3.78 -9.96 12.90
CA ALA A 456 4.65 -10.90 12.17
C ALA A 456 4.93 -10.45 10.72
N SER A 457 5.66 -9.35 10.57
CA SER A 457 6.01 -8.78 9.26
C SER A 457 7.00 -9.62 8.45
N SER A 458 7.93 -10.33 9.10
CA SER A 458 8.98 -11.12 8.42
C SER A 458 8.56 -12.54 8.07
N LEU A 459 7.47 -13.05 8.67
CA LEU A 459 6.99 -14.43 8.57
C LEU A 459 8.02 -15.51 8.96
N GLY A 460 9.05 -15.14 9.71
CA GLY A 460 9.99 -16.08 10.31
C GLY A 460 9.81 -16.19 11.82
N SER A 461 10.26 -17.30 12.38
CA SER A 461 10.24 -17.51 13.84
C SER A 461 11.21 -16.53 14.51
N PRO A 462 10.78 -15.74 15.51
CA PRO A 462 11.67 -14.82 16.18
C PRO A 462 12.75 -15.58 16.96
N ARG A 463 14.01 -15.25 16.73
CA ARG A 463 15.13 -15.74 17.54
C ARG A 463 15.07 -15.11 18.94
N PRO A 464 15.70 -15.72 19.97
CA PRO A 464 15.72 -15.16 21.32
C PRO A 464 16.29 -13.74 21.36
N ASP A 465 15.77 -12.90 22.26
CA ASP A 465 16.27 -11.53 22.47
C ASP A 465 17.71 -11.56 23.01
N ARG A 466 18.59 -10.72 22.47
CA ARG A 466 19.95 -10.58 22.99
C ARG A 466 19.95 -9.96 24.37
N ARG A 467 20.85 -10.43 25.23
CA ARG A 467 21.25 -9.69 26.42
C ARG A 467 21.91 -8.37 25.99
N ILE A 468 21.42 -7.27 26.54
CA ILE A 468 21.88 -5.92 26.18
C ILE A 468 23.23 -5.64 26.85
N LEU A 469 24.30 -5.63 26.06
CA LEU A 469 25.67 -5.31 26.47
C LEU A 469 26.27 -4.18 25.65
N SER A 470 25.84 -3.97 24.41
CA SER A 470 26.30 -2.90 23.54
C SER A 470 25.12 -2.19 22.86
N VAL A 471 25.09 -0.87 22.99
CA VAL A 471 24.02 0.00 22.46
C VAL A 471 24.62 1.10 21.59
N LEU A 472 24.09 1.22 20.38
CA LEU A 472 24.34 2.35 19.49
C LEU A 472 23.20 3.36 19.61
N ILE A 473 23.52 4.62 19.88
CA ILE A 473 22.57 5.74 19.86
C ILE A 473 22.95 6.70 18.72
N TRP A 474 21.99 7.00 17.87
CA TRP A 474 22.13 7.92 16.75
C TRP A 474 21.13 9.08 16.88
N GLY A 475 21.64 10.30 17.03
CA GLY A 475 20.85 11.53 17.00
C GLY A 475 20.82 12.14 15.61
N GLY A 476 19.64 12.58 15.16
CA GLY A 476 19.39 13.17 13.84
C GLY A 476 18.93 14.64 13.83
N GLY A 477 18.95 15.31 14.99
CA GLY A 477 18.70 16.74 15.16
C GLY A 477 17.31 17.15 15.65
N THR A 478 16.59 16.32 16.44
CA THR A 478 15.24 16.69 16.92
C THR A 478 15.26 17.59 18.17
N ILE A 479 14.16 18.32 18.43
CA ILE A 479 14.05 19.29 19.56
C ILE A 479 14.31 18.62 20.92
N THR A 480 13.78 17.42 21.12
CA THR A 480 13.89 16.66 22.38
C THR A 480 14.97 15.60 22.35
N GLU A 481 15.79 15.54 21.29
CA GLU A 481 16.82 14.52 21.13
C GLU A 481 17.76 14.46 22.32
N SER A 482 18.32 15.59 22.72
CA SER A 482 19.26 15.64 23.84
C SER A 482 18.60 15.14 25.14
N MET A 483 17.33 15.46 25.34
CA MET A 483 16.55 15.05 26.52
C MET A 483 16.29 13.54 26.54
N GLU A 484 15.95 12.95 25.38
CA GLU A 484 15.74 11.52 25.24
C GLU A 484 17.06 10.75 25.36
N THR A 485 18.05 11.10 24.54
CA THR A 485 19.32 10.38 24.44
C THR A 485 20.11 10.40 25.75
N GLU A 486 20.01 11.48 26.54
CA GLU A 486 20.59 11.55 27.89
C GLU A 486 20.01 10.46 28.80
N MET A 487 18.67 10.33 28.85
CA MET A 487 18.02 9.32 29.68
C MET A 487 18.24 7.91 29.15
N VAL A 488 18.14 7.70 27.83
CA VAL A 488 18.39 6.40 27.18
C VAL A 488 19.81 5.92 27.49
N ARG A 489 20.81 6.79 27.30
CA ARG A 489 22.21 6.50 27.62
C ARG A 489 22.37 6.15 29.09
N HIS A 490 21.79 6.96 29.99
CA HIS A 490 21.89 6.72 31.42
C HIS A 490 21.31 5.35 31.81
N ALA A 491 20.14 4.98 31.28
CA ALA A 491 19.50 3.70 31.59
C ALA A 491 20.41 2.51 31.27
N PHE A 492 21.05 2.52 30.10
CA PHE A 492 21.92 1.44 29.65
C PHE A 492 23.29 1.43 30.33
N GLU A 493 23.94 2.59 30.48
CA GLU A 493 25.22 2.69 31.21
C GLU A 493 25.06 2.25 32.68
N HIS A 494 23.94 2.62 33.32
CA HIS A 494 23.65 2.20 34.69
C HIS A 494 23.45 0.68 34.83
N ALA A 495 22.92 0.04 33.79
CA ALA A 495 22.79 -1.42 33.70
C ALA A 495 24.11 -2.12 33.30
N GLY A 496 25.17 -1.36 33.01
CA GLY A 496 26.50 -1.87 32.68
C GLY A 496 26.73 -2.17 31.20
N ALA A 497 25.89 -1.66 30.30
CA ALA A 497 26.11 -1.74 28.85
C ALA A 497 27.09 -0.67 28.36
N ASP A 498 27.84 -0.99 27.31
CA ASP A 498 28.65 -0.03 26.57
C ASP A 498 27.77 0.76 25.61
N VAL A 499 27.76 2.09 25.75
CA VAL A 499 26.90 2.97 24.95
C VAL A 499 27.76 3.85 24.05
N ARG A 500 27.62 3.66 22.74
CA ARG A 500 28.25 4.50 21.73
C ARG A 500 27.22 5.47 21.16
N MET A 501 27.52 6.76 21.20
CA MET A 501 26.66 7.81 20.66
C MET A 501 27.34 8.52 19.50
N PHE A 502 26.62 8.69 18.40
CA PHE A 502 27.03 9.49 17.26
C PHE A 502 26.26 10.81 17.25
N SER A 503 26.98 11.93 17.03
CA SER A 503 26.36 13.25 16.90
C SER A 503 26.07 13.57 15.43
N PRO A 504 24.99 14.31 15.13
CA PRO A 504 24.59 14.61 13.77
C PRO A 504 25.67 15.36 12.95
N GLU A 505 26.52 16.15 13.59
CA GLU A 505 27.46 17.06 12.92
C GLU A 505 28.72 16.37 12.35
N ALA A 506 28.91 15.08 12.61
CA ALA A 506 30.14 14.36 12.28
C ALA A 506 29.91 13.06 11.48
N CYS A 507 28.70 12.81 10.99
CA CYS A 507 28.32 11.51 10.43
C CYS A 507 27.93 11.56 8.95
N SER A 508 28.44 10.59 8.18
CA SER A 508 28.06 10.37 6.78
C SER A 508 27.02 9.24 6.62
N HIS A 509 26.43 9.16 5.43
CA HIS A 509 25.60 8.03 5.01
C HIS A 509 26.36 6.70 5.18
N GLU A 510 27.63 6.63 4.75
CA GLU A 510 28.46 5.43 4.84
C GLU A 510 28.76 5.03 6.29
N ASP A 511 28.90 6.00 7.19
CA ASP A 511 29.09 5.72 8.61
C ASP A 511 27.87 5.02 9.21
N PHE A 512 26.66 5.48 8.89
CA PHE A 512 25.45 4.84 9.38
C PHE A 512 25.30 3.42 8.87
N ILE A 513 25.50 3.19 7.57
CA ILE A 513 25.41 1.85 6.98
C ILE A 513 26.42 0.89 7.63
N ARG A 514 27.67 1.34 7.83
CA ARG A 514 28.70 0.53 8.48
C ARG A 514 28.32 0.13 9.91
N GLU A 515 27.79 1.05 10.69
CA GLU A 515 27.37 0.77 12.06
C GLU A 515 26.06 -0.03 12.12
N TYR A 516 25.17 0.14 11.14
CA TYR A 516 23.96 -0.66 10.98
C TYR A 516 24.27 -2.13 10.66
N GLU A 517 25.28 -2.41 9.84
CA GLU A 517 25.70 -3.79 9.53
C GLU A 517 26.49 -4.45 10.67
N ASN A 518 26.93 -3.67 11.65
CA ASN A 518 27.75 -4.17 12.75
C ASN A 518 26.95 -5.13 13.65
N SER A 519 27.42 -6.37 13.75
CA SER A 519 26.79 -7.41 14.55
C SER A 519 27.01 -7.24 16.07
N ALA A 520 27.92 -6.36 16.48
CA ALA A 520 28.27 -6.15 17.89
C ALA A 520 27.17 -5.45 18.69
N TYR A 521 26.32 -4.66 18.05
CA TYR A 521 25.25 -3.94 18.74
C TYR A 521 24.04 -4.84 19.00
N ASP A 522 23.59 -4.85 20.25
CA ASP A 522 22.36 -5.53 20.68
C ASP A 522 21.15 -4.62 20.46
N ILE A 523 21.36 -3.32 20.56
CA ILE A 523 20.37 -2.29 20.28
C ILE A 523 20.97 -1.22 19.37
N ILE A 524 20.25 -0.88 18.31
CA ILE A 524 20.46 0.34 17.54
C ILE A 524 19.26 1.26 17.80
N TRP A 525 19.54 2.44 18.34
CA TRP A 525 18.56 3.43 18.72
C TRP A 525 18.72 4.69 17.89
N VAL A 526 17.71 5.03 17.11
CA VAL A 526 17.72 6.22 16.24
C VAL A 526 16.66 7.20 16.72
N VAL A 527 17.07 8.43 17.00
CA VAL A 527 16.20 9.55 17.34
C VAL A 527 16.32 10.58 16.23
N SER A 528 15.35 10.63 15.33
CA SER A 528 15.43 11.47 14.13
C SER A 528 14.06 11.77 13.50
N HIS A 529 14.08 12.49 12.38
CA HIS A 529 12.95 12.66 11.48
C HIS A 529 12.88 11.49 10.48
N GLY A 530 11.70 10.89 10.38
CA GLY A 530 11.33 10.04 9.25
C GLY A 530 10.56 10.86 8.22
N GLU A 531 10.76 10.52 6.95
CA GLU A 531 10.01 11.08 5.84
C GLU A 531 9.31 9.94 5.11
N PHE A 532 7.98 9.96 5.13
CA PHE A 532 7.14 8.96 4.48
C PHE A 532 6.19 9.66 3.52
N ASP A 533 6.33 9.36 2.22
CA ASP A 533 5.35 9.77 1.23
C ASP A 533 4.21 8.73 1.19
N HIS A 534 2.99 9.14 1.57
CA HIS A 534 1.79 8.30 1.49
C HIS A 534 1.46 7.85 0.05
N TRP A 535 1.98 8.54 -0.96
CA TRP A 535 1.81 8.22 -2.38
C TRP A 535 2.93 7.36 -2.93
N SER A 536 4.12 7.43 -2.31
CA SER A 536 5.32 6.66 -2.67
C SER A 536 5.98 5.99 -1.44
N PRO A 537 5.30 5.06 -0.72
CA PRO A 537 5.79 4.49 0.55
C PRO A 537 7.17 3.82 0.53
N HIS A 538 7.63 3.44 -0.66
CA HIS A 538 8.92 2.79 -0.87
C HIS A 538 10.09 3.78 -0.92
N GLU A 539 9.81 5.06 -1.14
CA GLU A 539 10.80 6.15 -1.10
C GLU A 539 11.02 6.68 0.31
N VAL A 540 10.54 5.96 1.34
CA VAL A 540 10.69 6.34 2.74
C VAL A 540 12.17 6.56 3.09
N ARG A 541 12.46 7.67 3.76
CA ARG A 541 13.80 8.08 4.16
C ARG A 541 13.87 8.30 5.66
N LEU A 542 15.02 7.93 6.21
CA LEU A 542 15.45 8.29 7.54
C LEU A 542 16.49 9.41 7.39
N HIS A 543 16.19 10.58 7.94
CA HIS A 543 17.16 11.66 8.01
C HIS A 543 18.21 11.31 9.08
N LEU A 544 19.48 11.50 8.79
CA LEU A 544 20.60 11.18 9.69
C LEU A 544 21.21 12.43 10.31
N ALA A 545 21.07 13.58 9.64
CA ALA A 545 21.60 14.86 10.09
C ALA A 545 20.75 16.02 9.53
N PRO A 546 20.85 17.23 10.12
CA PRO A 546 20.11 18.41 9.66
C PRO A 546 20.43 18.87 8.23
N ASP A 547 21.55 18.43 7.66
CA ASP A 547 22.05 18.82 6.34
C ASP A 547 21.47 17.99 5.18
N GLN A 548 20.34 17.31 5.41
CA GLN A 548 19.65 16.40 4.46
C GLN A 548 20.37 15.08 4.20
N THR A 549 21.45 14.76 4.92
CA THR A 549 22.00 13.41 4.90
C THR A 549 20.93 12.42 5.33
N SER A 550 20.64 11.42 4.49
CA SER A 550 19.57 10.44 4.72
C SER A 550 19.95 9.05 4.21
N VAL A 551 19.22 8.05 4.71
CA VAL A 551 19.25 6.67 4.22
C VAL A 551 17.83 6.25 3.84
N SER A 552 17.71 5.55 2.72
CA SER A 552 16.45 4.98 2.24
C SER A 552 16.22 3.58 2.81
N LEU A 553 15.00 3.06 2.65
CA LEU A 553 14.70 1.66 2.94
C LEU A 553 15.55 0.70 2.10
N ASP A 554 15.79 1.01 0.82
CA ASP A 554 16.61 0.17 -0.07
C ASP A 554 18.06 0.10 0.42
N ASP A 555 18.58 1.19 0.98
CA ASP A 555 19.93 1.24 1.56
C ASP A 555 20.10 0.30 2.76
N LEU A 556 19.03 -0.07 3.45
CA LEU A 556 19.05 -0.91 4.66
C LEU A 556 18.49 -2.32 4.43
N TRP A 557 17.83 -2.54 3.29
CA TRP A 557 17.11 -3.77 2.98
C TRP A 557 18.05 -4.98 3.03
N ASN A 558 17.69 -5.99 3.83
CA ASN A 558 18.46 -7.23 4.02
C ASN A 558 19.92 -7.06 4.48
N LYS A 559 20.28 -5.91 5.07
CA LYS A 559 21.65 -5.66 5.58
C LYS A 559 21.84 -5.95 7.08
N ALA A 560 20.77 -6.26 7.80
CA ALA A 560 20.88 -6.63 9.20
C ALA A 560 21.66 -7.97 9.36
N PRO A 561 22.56 -8.08 10.35
CA PRO A 561 23.42 -9.24 10.51
C PRO A 561 22.65 -10.46 11.04
N ILE A 562 22.77 -11.58 10.33
CA ILE A 562 22.17 -12.86 10.74
C ILE A 562 22.92 -13.43 11.95
N THR A 563 22.22 -13.57 13.08
CA THR A 563 22.82 -13.96 14.36
C THR A 563 21.88 -14.81 15.18
N ALA A 564 22.40 -15.72 16.02
CA ALA A 564 21.59 -16.71 16.75
C ALA A 564 20.55 -16.09 17.70
N GLU A 565 20.76 -14.85 18.13
CA GLU A 565 19.86 -14.04 18.95
C GLU A 565 19.54 -12.74 18.21
N ARG A 566 18.32 -12.22 18.34
CA ARG A 566 17.89 -11.03 17.62
C ARG A 566 18.29 -9.74 18.32
N ARG A 567 18.71 -8.75 17.54
CA ARG A 567 18.91 -7.37 18.00
C ARG A 567 17.61 -6.57 17.95
N LEU A 568 17.56 -5.44 18.66
CA LEU A 568 16.45 -4.48 18.58
C LEU A 568 16.87 -3.23 17.80
N LEU A 569 16.08 -2.86 16.80
CA LEU A 569 16.18 -1.57 16.11
C LEU A 569 15.04 -0.66 16.56
N VAL A 570 15.35 0.37 17.35
CA VAL A 570 14.39 1.39 17.79
C VAL A 570 14.52 2.59 16.86
N LEU A 571 13.54 2.77 15.98
CA LEU A 571 13.41 3.95 15.13
C LEU A 571 12.40 4.89 15.79
N ASN A 572 12.84 5.67 16.77
CA ASN A 572 11.99 6.69 17.40
C ASN A 572 11.85 7.90 16.46
N VAL A 573 11.14 7.68 15.36
CA VAL A 573 10.98 8.60 14.24
C VAL A 573 9.52 8.61 13.78
N CYS A 574 9.03 9.79 13.38
CA CYS A 574 7.71 9.93 12.77
C CYS A 574 7.58 9.04 11.53
N ASP A 575 6.40 8.43 11.35
CA ASP A 575 6.05 7.58 10.21
C ASP A 575 6.98 6.38 9.92
N GLY A 576 7.96 6.07 10.77
CA GLY A 576 8.86 4.94 10.54
C GLY A 576 8.17 3.58 10.67
N ALA A 577 7.00 3.51 11.30
CA ALA A 577 6.14 2.31 11.30
C ALA A 577 5.06 2.33 10.21
N ARG A 578 4.94 3.40 9.40
CA ARG A 578 4.05 3.40 8.24
C ARG A 578 4.59 2.47 7.17
N PHE A 579 3.66 1.93 6.38
CA PHE A 579 3.95 1.04 5.27
C PHE A 579 2.89 1.18 4.18
N SER A 580 3.19 0.65 2.99
CA SER A 580 2.22 0.54 1.91
C SER A 580 1.09 -0.42 2.28
N GLY A 581 -0.15 0.05 2.29
CA GLY A 581 -1.34 -0.81 2.44
C GLY A 581 -1.62 -1.73 1.25
N ALA A 582 -0.79 -1.69 0.19
CA ALA A 582 -0.93 -2.58 -0.95
C ALA A 582 -0.38 -3.98 -0.59
N GLY A 583 -1.29 -4.93 -0.37
CA GLY A 583 -0.92 -6.33 -0.11
C GLY A 583 -1.59 -6.94 1.13
N LEU A 584 -1.06 -8.08 1.57
CA LEU A 584 -1.46 -8.76 2.80
C LEU A 584 -0.38 -8.72 3.89
N LEU A 585 0.82 -8.20 3.60
CA LEU A 585 1.93 -8.10 4.55
C LEU A 585 2.41 -6.65 4.74
N PRO A 586 2.57 -6.18 6.00
CA PRO A 586 3.19 -4.90 6.27
C PRO A 586 4.69 -5.06 6.08
N ARG A 587 5.21 -4.80 4.88
CA ARG A 587 6.64 -5.01 4.56
C ARG A 587 7.30 -3.84 3.82
N VAL A 588 6.54 -3.07 3.05
CA VAL A 588 7.06 -1.90 2.32
C VAL A 588 6.97 -0.67 3.22
N GLY A 589 7.89 -0.54 4.17
CA GLY A 589 8.04 0.55 5.14
C GLY A 589 9.30 0.34 6.01
N LEU A 590 9.77 1.35 6.75
CA LEU A 590 11.05 1.26 7.49
C LEU A 590 11.06 0.15 8.55
N ALA A 591 10.35 0.33 9.66
CA ALA A 591 10.31 -0.68 10.73
C ALA A 591 9.77 -2.05 10.23
N PRO A 592 8.58 -2.13 9.61
CA PRO A 592 8.05 -3.40 9.13
C PRO A 592 8.94 -4.09 8.08
N GLY A 593 9.65 -3.35 7.23
CA GLY A 593 10.52 -3.93 6.20
C GLY A 593 11.88 -4.39 6.73
N LEU A 594 12.35 -3.80 7.83
CA LEU A 594 13.64 -4.15 8.44
C LEU A 594 13.52 -5.25 9.51
N ALA A 595 12.32 -5.65 9.91
CA ALA A 595 12.13 -6.77 10.82
C ALA A 595 12.55 -8.11 10.19
N ALA A 596 13.06 -9.04 11.00
CA ALA A 596 13.52 -10.36 10.58
C ALA A 596 13.60 -11.29 11.81
N PRO A 597 13.78 -12.61 11.64
CA PRO A 597 14.04 -13.53 12.75
C PRO A 597 15.13 -13.05 13.73
N PHE A 598 16.16 -12.39 13.22
CA PHE A 598 17.32 -11.88 13.95
C PHE A 598 17.28 -10.36 14.20
N GLN A 599 16.19 -9.66 13.88
CA GLN A 599 16.02 -8.24 14.19
C GLN A 599 14.55 -7.88 14.45
N ALA A 600 14.23 -7.43 15.66
CA ALA A 600 12.95 -6.80 15.97
C ALA A 600 13.02 -5.29 15.71
N THR A 601 11.88 -4.67 15.41
CA THR A 601 11.83 -3.21 15.17
C THR A 601 10.69 -2.53 15.91
N ILE A 602 10.90 -1.28 16.30
CA ILE A 602 9.89 -0.40 16.89
C ILE A 602 9.93 0.94 16.19
N SER A 603 8.77 1.50 15.84
CA SER A 603 8.68 2.88 15.33
C SER A 603 7.27 3.47 15.45
N HIS A 604 7.06 4.71 14.99
CA HIS A 604 5.78 5.41 15.09
C HIS A 604 4.99 5.40 13.78
N LEU A 605 3.69 5.15 13.90
CA LEU A 605 2.72 5.05 12.80
C LEU A 605 2.29 6.42 12.25
N TRP A 606 2.63 7.54 12.88
CA TRP A 606 2.27 8.87 12.38
C TRP A 606 3.21 9.92 12.99
N PRO A 607 3.15 11.19 12.54
CA PRO A 607 3.87 12.27 13.19
C PRO A 607 3.51 12.43 14.66
N VAL A 608 4.49 12.27 15.54
CA VAL A 608 4.32 12.34 17.00
C VAL A 608 4.81 13.66 17.57
N GLN A 609 4.19 14.07 18.69
CA GLN A 609 4.69 15.20 19.47
C GLN A 609 6.00 14.82 20.17
N SER A 610 6.91 15.79 20.29
CA SER A 610 8.28 15.57 20.76
C SER A 610 8.36 15.05 22.21
N PHE A 611 7.54 15.58 23.13
CA PHE A 611 7.58 15.16 24.55
C PHE A 611 7.03 13.75 24.79
N PRO A 612 5.87 13.35 24.24
CA PRO A 612 5.41 11.96 24.29
C PRO A 612 6.41 10.97 23.68
N SER A 613 7.02 11.30 22.54
CA SER A 613 8.04 10.46 21.89
C SER A 613 9.31 10.32 22.73
N ALA A 614 9.81 11.41 23.34
CA ALA A 614 10.95 11.33 24.26
C ALA A 614 10.62 10.53 25.53
N ALA A 615 9.40 10.68 26.07
CA ALA A 615 8.93 9.89 27.21
C ALA A 615 8.80 8.40 26.87
N PHE A 616 8.33 8.07 25.66
CA PHE A 616 8.32 6.70 25.13
C PHE A 616 9.72 6.11 25.16
N GLY A 617 10.71 6.84 24.64
CA GLY A 617 12.10 6.40 24.64
C GLY A 617 12.66 6.17 26.04
N ALA A 618 12.40 7.08 26.97
CA ALA A 618 12.86 6.97 28.35
C ALA A 618 12.25 5.77 29.10
N PHE A 619 10.95 5.48 28.93
CA PHE A 619 10.36 4.27 29.52
C PHE A 619 10.89 3.00 28.88
N LEU A 620 10.97 2.96 27.55
CA LEU A 620 11.45 1.79 26.83
C LEU A 620 12.89 1.44 27.21
N ALA A 621 13.79 2.43 27.26
CA ALA A 621 15.16 2.21 27.70
C ALA A 621 15.25 1.69 29.14
N HIS A 622 14.41 2.19 30.04
CA HIS A 622 14.36 1.71 31.43
C HIS A 622 13.93 0.24 31.52
N PHE A 623 12.86 -0.15 30.83
CA PHE A 623 12.38 -1.54 30.87
C PHE A 623 13.35 -2.51 30.20
N LEU A 624 13.95 -2.11 29.09
CA LEU A 624 15.00 -2.87 28.41
C LEU A 624 16.23 -3.03 29.30
N SER A 625 16.72 -1.94 29.93
CA SER A 625 17.91 -1.99 30.78
C SER A 625 17.70 -2.81 32.07
N ALA A 626 16.45 -2.99 32.50
CA ALA A 626 16.07 -3.91 33.56
C ALA A 626 16.12 -5.40 33.15
N GLY A 627 16.48 -5.71 31.90
CA GLY A 627 16.64 -7.08 31.40
C GLY A 627 15.34 -7.76 30.99
N ARG A 628 14.27 -6.98 30.72
CA ARG A 628 13.00 -7.53 30.23
C ARG A 628 13.10 -7.87 28.73
N PRO A 629 12.31 -8.86 28.25
CA PRO A 629 12.16 -9.11 26.83
C PRO A 629 11.74 -7.86 26.05
N TYR A 630 12.11 -7.78 24.78
CA TYR A 630 11.91 -6.59 23.94
C TYR A 630 10.43 -6.24 23.79
N PHE A 631 9.59 -7.23 23.49
CA PHE A 631 8.16 -7.00 23.31
C PHE A 631 7.45 -6.65 24.64
N GLU A 632 7.84 -7.28 25.74
CA GLU A 632 7.29 -6.95 27.07
C GLU A 632 7.63 -5.51 27.47
N SER A 633 8.87 -5.08 27.17
CA SER A 633 9.32 -3.71 27.42
C SER A 633 8.52 -2.70 26.58
N TYR A 634 8.21 -3.02 25.33
CA TYR A 634 7.31 -2.23 24.49
C TYR A 634 5.90 -2.13 25.10
N VAL A 635 5.31 -3.25 25.53
CA VAL A 635 3.97 -3.28 26.14
C VAL A 635 3.92 -2.47 27.44
N ASP A 636 4.93 -2.59 28.29
CA ASP A 636 5.00 -1.84 29.55
C ASP A 636 5.19 -0.34 29.30
N THR A 637 5.99 0.04 28.30
CA THR A 637 6.11 1.44 27.86
C THR A 637 4.76 2.02 27.46
N LEU A 638 3.98 1.31 26.64
CA LEU A 638 2.65 1.78 26.23
C LEU A 638 1.72 1.98 27.44
N LYS A 639 1.71 1.04 28.39
CA LYS A 639 0.92 1.16 29.63
C LYS A 639 1.33 2.35 30.48
N SER A 640 2.62 2.69 30.51
CA SER A 640 3.14 3.81 31.29
C SER A 640 2.84 5.18 30.66
N LEU A 641 2.65 5.26 29.34
CA LEU A 641 2.40 6.51 28.63
C LEU A 641 0.96 7.02 28.69
N ALA A 642 -0.01 6.17 28.96
CA ALA A 642 -1.43 6.53 28.97
C ALA A 642 -1.84 7.34 30.24
N LYS A 643 -1.18 8.48 30.45
CA LYS A 643 -1.28 9.34 31.66
C LYS A 643 -1.04 10.81 31.30
N SER A 644 -1.22 11.70 32.28
CA SER A 644 -0.84 13.11 32.10
C SER A 644 0.68 13.31 32.10
N ALA A 645 1.16 14.36 31.42
CA ALA A 645 2.59 14.68 31.36
C ALA A 645 3.25 14.82 32.76
N PRO A 646 2.62 15.45 33.77
CA PRO A 646 3.19 15.52 35.11
C PRO A 646 3.34 14.17 35.80
N GLU A 647 2.35 13.28 35.65
CA GLU A 647 2.41 11.93 36.21
C GLU A 647 3.54 11.12 35.57
N ILE A 648 3.71 11.23 34.25
CA ILE A 648 4.81 10.61 33.51
C ILE A 648 6.16 11.14 34.02
N GLY A 649 6.31 12.46 34.12
CA GLY A 649 7.54 13.07 34.63
C GLY A 649 7.85 12.70 36.08
N ALA A 650 6.82 12.54 36.92
CA ALA A 650 6.97 12.04 38.29
C ALA A 650 7.42 10.58 38.33
N GLU A 651 6.82 9.72 37.49
CA GLU A 651 7.14 8.31 37.40
C GLU A 651 8.55 8.06 36.86
N LEU A 652 8.94 8.71 35.76
CA LEU A 652 10.28 8.58 35.18
C LEU A 652 11.36 8.99 36.17
N ALA A 653 11.22 10.13 36.85
CA ALA A 653 12.19 10.54 37.87
C ALA A 653 12.29 9.54 39.03
N ARG A 654 11.19 8.87 39.40
CA ARG A 654 11.21 7.80 40.41
C ARG A 654 11.94 6.55 39.89
N LEU A 655 11.68 6.14 38.64
CA LEU A 655 12.29 4.97 38.02
C LEU A 655 13.80 5.14 37.83
N TYR A 656 14.23 6.34 37.47
CA TYR A 656 15.64 6.67 37.24
C TYR A 656 16.37 7.09 38.53
N GLY A 657 15.65 7.36 39.62
CA GLY A 657 16.22 7.76 40.91
C GLY A 657 16.84 9.17 40.94
N GLN A 658 16.73 9.93 39.85
CA GLN A 658 17.19 11.32 39.75
C GLN A 658 16.34 12.12 38.76
N GLU A 659 16.51 13.45 38.79
CA GLU A 659 15.80 14.36 37.89
C GLU A 659 16.65 14.66 36.64
N PHE A 660 16.01 14.57 35.47
CA PHE A 660 16.55 14.93 34.16
C PHE A 660 15.75 16.07 33.54
N GLU A 661 16.31 16.78 32.55
CA GLU A 661 15.62 17.88 31.87
C GLU A 661 14.29 17.44 31.22
N LEU A 662 14.21 16.20 30.70
CA LEU A 662 12.95 15.63 30.22
C LEU A 662 11.89 15.57 31.34
N THR A 663 12.26 14.99 32.48
CA THR A 663 11.33 14.79 33.61
C THR A 663 10.84 16.12 34.19
N LYS A 664 11.72 17.11 34.29
CA LYS A 664 11.40 18.47 34.72
C LYS A 664 10.46 19.15 33.72
N SER A 665 10.73 19.01 32.43
CA SER A 665 9.89 19.54 31.36
C SER A 665 8.49 18.92 31.40
N LEU A 666 8.39 17.61 31.57
CA LEU A 666 7.10 16.90 31.65
C LEU A 666 6.29 17.31 32.87
N ARG A 667 6.91 17.45 34.05
CA ARG A 667 6.28 17.93 35.29
C ARG A 667 5.71 19.35 35.17
N ALA A 668 6.30 20.19 34.33
CA ALA A 668 5.86 21.56 34.12
C ALA A 668 4.75 21.71 33.05
N ARG A 669 4.31 20.62 32.42
CA ARG A 669 3.30 20.64 31.34
C ARG A 669 1.92 20.23 31.85
N GLU A 670 0.88 20.91 31.40
CA GLU A 670 -0.52 20.56 31.72
C GLU A 670 -1.16 19.65 30.65
N GLN A 671 -0.35 19.04 29.77
CA GLN A 671 -0.85 18.21 28.68
C GLN A 671 -1.26 16.82 29.17
N ASP A 672 -2.36 16.30 28.64
CA ASP A 672 -2.81 14.92 28.83
C ASP A 672 -2.32 14.05 27.67
N PHE A 673 -1.56 13.00 27.97
CA PHE A 673 -1.09 12.04 26.97
C PHE A 673 -1.92 10.76 26.97
N GLY A 674 -3.06 10.70 27.69
CA GLY A 674 -3.92 9.52 27.78
C GLY A 674 -4.68 9.15 26.49
N ASN A 675 -4.78 10.09 25.54
CA ASN A 675 -5.46 9.88 24.25
C ASN A 675 -4.62 8.98 23.33
N ILE A 676 -5.26 8.00 22.68
CA ILE A 676 -4.57 7.01 21.82
C ILE A 676 -3.85 7.67 20.63
N GLU A 677 -4.31 8.85 20.20
CA GLU A 677 -3.69 9.72 19.21
C GLU A 677 -2.24 10.10 19.56
N ILE A 678 -1.93 10.17 20.86
CA ILE A 678 -0.63 10.60 21.37
C ILE A 678 0.28 9.40 21.62
N TRP A 679 -0.16 8.42 22.41
CA TRP A 679 0.69 7.30 22.85
C TRP A 679 0.57 6.04 21.99
N GLY A 680 -0.52 5.89 21.23
CA GLY A 680 -0.83 4.67 20.47
C GLY A 680 -0.06 4.54 19.15
N SER A 681 0.77 5.52 18.79
CA SER A 681 1.50 5.55 17.52
C SER A 681 2.58 4.49 17.42
N ALA A 682 3.20 4.07 18.54
CA ALA A 682 4.30 3.13 18.49
C ALA A 682 3.82 1.72 18.12
N ALA A 683 4.50 1.06 17.19
CA ALA A 683 4.23 -0.30 16.75
C ALA A 683 5.51 -1.16 16.80
N PHE A 684 5.35 -2.43 17.17
CA PHE A 684 6.40 -3.44 17.25
C PHE A 684 6.22 -4.49 16.16
N PHE A 685 7.25 -4.68 15.33
CA PHE A 685 7.30 -5.67 14.26
C PHE A 685 8.41 -6.70 14.49
N GLN A 686 8.16 -7.93 14.06
CA GLN A 686 9.13 -9.01 14.02
C GLN A 686 9.10 -9.79 12.71
#